data_AF-A0A520K6P1-F1
#
_entry.id   AF-A0A520K6P1-F1
#
_cell.length_a   1.000
_cell.length_b   1.000
_cell.length_c   1.000
_cell.angle_alpha   90.00
_cell.angle_beta   90.00
_cell.angle_gamma   90.00
#
_symmetry.space_group_name_H-M   'P 1'
#
loop_
_entity.id
_entity.type
_entity.pdbx_description
1 polymer ?
#
loop_
_entity_poly.entity_id
_entity_poly.type
_entity_poly.pdbx_seq_one_letter_code
_entity_poly.pdbx_strand_id
1 'polypeptide(L)'
;MMKCLWEVTEMKTISALGLMLLLLCSGFTGIAAADDSIDITGAVQDAMTALNVTSETPGLCVLTDAGYVKVNGETTQGCIATLREETGCSVGDGNLLTIHRAVNKPLWFVIFDNGTKDCVYTVYKNRAFNATKVNIDGENATTSEGWNAMKDVLGSDAFTIVTIANAHGYGAPYDFLKCVEFHNHFCPGVTSGYMLADYLLKEYPLGADEKYVVISCPIWCKDDALQVMLDTTVGKRGIFAKNMPAHDEDAIKNAAGIYIVWDGTLGSGTGHVLSFDFDHARNVSDVTKSDFETYPMASRIKMDWGMMPYLDQPETFISTLHTFNVSSAMLKRLELAGVDPYVEIGLVDDPCAIDISGALQDAMATLEVSRDTPGLCVLTDAGYAMVDGNTTECCIGTIERDTGCSISDGNLLPVHRSVDKPLWFAIFDNETKNCVYAVYKDGAFAATEVNIAEENVTAGDGWNATKKALGADAFTIAGVANAWGYGAPNDFLKCVEFHNHLCPGLSSGYLIAGYIRENYPLGAGESYTWIGCPNWCKEDAIQVLLDLTPGKKSLIAKQRSGELFVKEKPLAGILIVWNSTAKSGRGVAFQYDWETACNLSGINSGDFKPPGGTVNPLFWTTRIKGSLGLLPYLDQPGMFVSPTTDEFSVTSEQLDRVKMAGVDPYVELGLEDAPNHCAIDISGALQDAMATLEVSRDSPGLCVLTDAGYAMVDGNTTECCIGTIERDTGCSISNGNLLPVHRSVDKPLWFVIFDNETKDCVYAVYNDGVFTATEVNIAEENVTTGDGWNATKKALGADAFTIAGVANTWGYGAPNDFLKCAEFHNHICPGLTSGYMIAEYVRENYPLGAGESYTWIGCPNWCKEDAIQIHLDLTPGKRSMIVKQREILVDDDRLAGILIIWNGTADSGRGVSFRYDKGESCNLTGVAVDDFSPPGGKSNPLFWTARLKNGFGLLQYLDQPEIIISTEAEFNVTSDQLNRVKMAGVDPYVELGLAESTNVRGDFNGDGKVTSADALILLQVAAGKTAL
;
A
#
# COMPACT_ATOMS: atom_id res chain seq x y z
N MET A 1 -60.72 37.74 20.94
CA MET A 1 -61.94 37.92 20.10
C MET A 1 -61.55 38.90 18.99
N MET A 2 -61.80 38.68 17.70
CA MET A 2 -62.60 37.66 17.02
C MET A 2 -61.87 37.13 15.74
N LYS A 3 -62.22 35.91 15.33
CA LYS A 3 -61.88 35.27 14.03
C LYS A 3 -62.68 35.98 12.88
N CYS A 4 -62.56 35.70 11.57
CA CYS A 4 -61.96 34.60 10.78
C CYS A 4 -61.95 34.94 9.25
N LEU A 5 -61.45 34.00 8.42
CA LEU A 5 -61.68 33.78 6.96
C LEU A 5 -60.89 34.69 5.98
N TRP A 6 -59.94 34.16 5.17
CA TRP A 6 -60.06 33.34 3.93
C TRP A 6 -60.43 34.19 2.70
N GLU A 7 -59.49 34.48 1.79
CA GLU A 7 -59.09 33.69 0.58
C GLU A 7 -59.71 34.38 -0.67
N VAL A 8 -59.01 34.73 -1.76
CA VAL A 8 -58.64 33.90 -2.94
C VAL A 8 -57.82 34.76 -3.95
N THR A 9 -56.92 34.11 -4.73
CA THR A 9 -56.15 34.49 -5.96
C THR A 9 -56.53 35.78 -6.73
N GLU A 10 -55.67 36.51 -7.48
CA GLU A 10 -54.75 36.05 -8.54
C GLU A 10 -53.91 37.23 -9.15
N MET A 11 -52.71 36.92 -9.65
CA MET A 11 -51.79 37.66 -10.58
C MET A 11 -52.15 39.06 -11.14
N LYS A 12 -51.27 40.07 -10.90
CA LYS A 12 -50.33 40.62 -11.94
C LYS A 12 -49.45 41.83 -11.51
N THR A 13 -48.23 41.84 -12.05
CA THR A 13 -47.38 42.98 -12.50
C THR A 13 -46.71 43.98 -11.52
N ILE A 14 -45.36 43.94 -11.55
CA ILE A 14 -44.41 45.04 -11.90
C ILE A 14 -44.03 46.12 -10.84
N SER A 15 -42.71 46.30 -10.73
CA SER A 15 -41.93 47.47 -10.25
C SER A 15 -42.20 48.07 -8.85
N ALA A 16 -41.39 47.68 -7.85
CA ALA A 16 -40.90 48.57 -6.78
C ALA A 16 -39.84 47.90 -5.85
N LEU A 17 -38.79 47.26 -6.39
CA LEU A 17 -37.67 46.72 -5.58
C LEU A 17 -36.31 47.09 -6.20
N GLY A 18 -35.99 48.39 -6.16
CA GLY A 18 -34.68 48.92 -6.58
C GLY A 18 -34.06 49.91 -5.59
N LEU A 19 -34.65 50.10 -4.40
CA LEU A 19 -34.23 51.16 -3.46
C LEU A 19 -34.46 50.83 -1.97
N MET A 20 -34.39 49.54 -1.60
CA MET A 20 -34.49 49.11 -0.19
C MET A 20 -33.36 48.16 0.25
N LEU A 21 -32.40 47.86 -0.63
CA LEU A 21 -31.25 46.99 -0.36
C LEU A 21 -29.99 47.75 0.11
N LEU A 22 -30.04 49.08 0.17
CA LEU A 22 -28.87 49.96 0.40
C LEU A 22 -28.86 50.67 1.78
N LEU A 23 -29.71 50.24 2.71
CA LEU A 23 -29.90 50.89 4.03
C LEU A 23 -29.87 49.92 5.22
N LEU A 24 -29.41 48.67 5.02
CA LEU A 24 -29.13 47.71 6.11
C LEU A 24 -27.62 47.50 6.37
N CYS A 25 -26.73 48.19 5.65
CA CYS A 25 -25.27 48.06 5.76
C CYS A 25 -24.62 49.00 6.81
N SER A 26 -25.38 49.51 7.79
CA SER A 26 -24.85 50.43 8.81
C SER A 26 -25.58 50.26 10.15
N GLY A 27 -25.30 49.17 10.85
CA GLY A 27 -26.07 48.78 12.04
C GLY A 27 -25.44 47.79 13.02
N PHE A 28 -24.16 47.42 12.89
CA PHE A 28 -23.44 46.58 13.87
C PHE A 28 -22.10 47.20 14.26
N THR A 29 -22.15 48.29 15.03
CA THR A 29 -20.98 48.78 15.76
C THR A 29 -20.87 48.07 17.10
N GLY A 30 -19.91 47.15 17.22
CA GLY A 30 -19.32 46.74 18.49
C GLY A 30 -20.27 46.17 19.54
N ILE A 31 -20.62 44.89 19.40
CA ILE A 31 -20.32 43.99 20.52
C ILE A 31 -18.79 43.89 20.49
N ALA A 32 -18.14 44.22 21.61
CA ALA A 32 -16.71 43.91 21.72
C ALA A 32 -16.59 42.39 21.65
N ALA A 33 -15.97 41.88 20.59
CA ALA A 33 -15.48 40.51 20.61
C ALA A 33 -14.59 40.42 21.85
N ALA A 34 -14.99 39.59 22.81
CA ALA A 34 -14.02 39.09 23.76
C ALA A 34 -12.98 38.33 22.94
N ASP A 35 -11.75 38.32 23.43
CA ASP A 35 -10.77 37.36 22.92
C ASP A 35 -11.25 35.98 23.38
N ASP A 36 -12.08 35.34 22.56
CA ASP A 36 -12.67 34.02 22.82
C ASP A 36 -11.68 32.88 22.50
N SER A 37 -10.45 33.22 22.09
CA SER A 37 -9.34 32.28 22.00
C SER A 37 -8.97 31.75 23.39
N ILE A 38 -8.62 30.46 23.47
CA ILE A 38 -8.35 29.80 24.74
C ILE A 38 -6.91 30.03 25.19
N ASP A 39 -6.74 30.92 26.17
CA ASP A 39 -5.46 31.10 26.88
C ASP A 39 -5.11 29.86 27.72
N ILE A 40 -4.01 29.20 27.36
CA ILE A 40 -3.45 28.05 28.10
C ILE A 40 -2.24 28.43 28.95
N THR A 41 -1.74 29.67 28.89
CA THR A 41 -0.40 30.09 29.39
C THR A 41 -0.19 29.69 30.85
N GLY A 42 -1.12 30.07 31.74
CA GLY A 42 -1.04 29.71 33.16
C GLY A 42 -1.07 28.20 33.40
N ALA A 43 -1.81 27.43 32.60
CA ALA A 43 -1.88 25.99 32.73
C ALA A 43 -0.57 25.30 32.28
N VAL A 44 0.12 25.84 31.28
CA VAL A 44 1.44 25.38 30.83
C VAL A 44 2.49 25.70 31.90
N GLN A 45 2.49 26.92 32.44
CA GLN A 45 3.39 27.34 33.52
C GLN A 45 3.19 26.52 34.81
N ASP A 46 1.95 26.23 35.19
CA ASP A 46 1.64 25.34 36.32
C ASP A 46 2.14 23.91 36.08
N ALA A 47 2.02 23.39 34.85
CA ALA A 47 2.53 22.07 34.48
C ALA A 47 4.06 21.98 34.51
N MET A 48 4.77 22.97 33.93
CA MET A 48 6.23 23.10 34.02
C MET A 48 6.70 23.19 35.48
N THR A 49 5.99 23.96 36.30
CA THR A 49 6.27 24.11 37.74
C THR A 49 6.06 22.80 38.50
N ALA A 50 5.01 22.04 38.20
CA ALA A 50 4.74 20.74 38.82
C ALA A 50 5.76 19.65 38.43
N LEU A 51 6.34 19.74 37.22
CA LEU A 51 7.47 18.91 36.80
C LEU A 51 8.81 19.38 37.37
N ASN A 52 8.94 20.65 37.79
CA ASN A 52 10.20 21.30 38.16
C ASN A 52 11.19 21.34 36.97
N VAL A 53 10.68 21.80 35.82
CA VAL A 53 11.44 21.94 34.56
C VAL A 53 11.34 23.37 34.01
N THR A 54 12.23 23.71 33.09
CA THR A 54 12.30 24.98 32.33
C THR A 54 12.49 24.70 30.85
N SER A 55 12.35 25.71 29.98
CA SER A 55 12.63 25.61 28.52
C SER A 55 13.98 24.98 28.18
N GLU A 56 14.98 25.19 29.04
CA GLU A 56 16.35 24.68 28.87
C GLU A 56 16.54 23.23 29.35
N THR A 57 15.46 22.52 29.73
CA THR A 57 15.56 21.16 30.27
C THR A 57 15.76 20.15 29.13
N PRO A 58 16.88 19.40 29.09
CA PRO A 58 17.13 18.46 28.01
C PRO A 58 16.12 17.31 28.01
N GLY A 59 15.62 16.93 26.82
CA GLY A 59 14.73 15.79 26.67
C GLY A 59 13.28 16.05 27.09
N LEU A 60 12.84 17.31 27.15
CA LEU A 60 11.42 17.61 27.17
C LEU A 60 10.74 17.17 25.87
N CYS A 61 9.47 16.76 25.99
CA CYS A 61 8.57 16.46 24.89
C CYS A 61 7.18 17.00 25.22
N VAL A 62 6.50 17.55 24.21
CA VAL A 62 5.13 18.07 24.31
C VAL A 62 4.22 17.30 23.35
N LEU A 63 3.08 16.82 23.85
CA LEU A 63 2.01 16.25 23.04
C LEU A 63 0.76 17.11 23.18
N THR A 64 0.00 17.36 22.11
CA THR A 64 -1.26 18.12 22.18
C THR A 64 -2.22 17.76 21.03
N ASP A 65 -3.54 17.89 21.22
CA ASP A 65 -4.52 17.87 20.12
C ASP A 65 -4.89 19.28 19.59
N ALA A 66 -4.14 20.31 20.03
CA ALA A 66 -4.23 21.66 19.50
C ALA A 66 -4.01 21.70 17.97
N GLY A 67 -4.83 22.49 17.28
CA GLY A 67 -4.85 22.59 15.82
C GLY A 67 -5.83 21.64 15.13
N TYR A 68 -6.30 20.59 15.81
CA TYR A 68 -7.38 19.70 15.33
C TYR A 68 -8.72 19.99 16.01
N VAL A 69 -8.72 20.23 17.33
CA VAL A 69 -9.97 20.43 18.10
C VAL A 69 -10.46 21.87 18.11
N LYS A 70 -11.77 22.07 18.24
CA LYS A 70 -12.40 23.39 18.48
C LYS A 70 -12.79 23.57 19.95
N VAL A 71 -12.59 24.77 20.50
CA VAL A 71 -13.08 25.18 21.81
C VAL A 71 -14.03 26.36 21.65
N ASN A 72 -15.26 26.23 22.16
CA ASN A 72 -16.35 27.22 21.99
C ASN A 72 -16.74 27.54 20.53
N GLY A 73 -16.23 26.78 19.54
CA GLY A 73 -16.39 27.03 18.11
C GLY A 73 -15.09 27.48 17.43
N GLU A 74 -14.15 28.01 18.20
CA GLU A 74 -12.87 28.53 17.73
C GLU A 74 -11.80 27.43 17.60
N THR A 75 -10.90 27.60 16.64
CA THR A 75 -9.79 26.67 16.36
C THR A 75 -8.62 26.88 17.32
N THR A 76 -7.85 25.82 17.61
CA THR A 76 -6.89 25.78 18.74
C THR A 76 -5.41 25.88 18.37
N GLN A 77 -5.06 26.15 17.11
CA GLN A 77 -3.67 26.25 16.64
C GLN A 77 -2.83 27.30 17.40
N GLY A 78 -3.46 28.38 17.88
CA GLY A 78 -2.78 29.39 18.71
C GLY A 78 -2.15 28.81 20.00
N CYS A 79 -2.73 27.72 20.55
CA CYS A 79 -2.16 27.02 21.71
C CYS A 79 -0.76 26.43 21.43
N ILE A 80 -0.44 26.12 20.17
CA ILE A 80 0.88 25.62 19.77
C ILE A 80 1.96 26.69 19.98
N ALA A 81 1.65 27.98 19.76
CA ALA A 81 2.57 29.07 20.05
C ALA A 81 2.89 29.14 21.55
N THR A 82 1.87 29.13 22.42
CA THR A 82 2.05 29.17 23.87
C THR A 82 2.83 27.96 24.38
N LEU A 83 2.57 26.75 23.86
CA LEU A 83 3.37 25.57 24.20
C LEU A 83 4.84 25.75 23.81
N ARG A 84 5.12 26.23 22.58
CA ARG A 84 6.50 26.47 22.11
C ARG A 84 7.22 27.54 22.95
N GLU A 85 6.55 28.66 23.24
CA GLU A 85 7.11 29.80 23.96
C GLU A 85 7.44 29.47 25.43
N GLU A 86 6.57 28.73 26.11
CA GLU A 86 6.76 28.39 27.54
C GLU A 86 7.63 27.15 27.76
N THR A 87 7.63 26.17 26.83
CA THR A 87 8.37 24.89 27.00
C THR A 87 9.67 24.80 26.21
N GLY A 88 9.90 25.68 25.22
CA GLY A 88 11.02 25.58 24.29
C GLY A 88 10.92 24.44 23.27
N CYS A 89 9.92 23.55 23.37
CA CYS A 89 9.72 22.47 22.41
C CYS A 89 9.10 22.99 21.10
N SER A 90 9.52 22.46 19.96
CA SER A 90 8.99 22.86 18.65
C SER A 90 8.77 21.65 17.72
N VAL A 91 7.95 21.86 16.69
CA VAL A 91 7.76 20.86 15.63
C VAL A 91 9.07 20.63 14.87
N GLY A 92 9.88 21.69 14.69
CA GLY A 92 11.15 21.63 13.97
C GLY A 92 12.29 20.94 14.72
N ASP A 93 12.20 20.85 16.04
CA ASP A 93 13.12 20.08 16.89
C ASP A 93 12.63 18.64 17.14
N GLY A 94 11.51 18.24 16.51
CA GLY A 94 10.91 16.91 16.63
C GLY A 94 10.22 16.62 17.97
N ASN A 95 10.18 17.59 18.89
CA ASN A 95 9.79 17.37 20.29
C ASN A 95 8.47 18.05 20.72
N LEU A 96 7.76 18.72 19.82
CA LEU A 96 6.34 19.09 19.96
C LEU A 96 5.52 18.35 18.91
N LEU A 97 4.64 17.45 19.35
CA LEU A 97 3.82 16.60 18.48
C LEU A 97 2.32 16.97 18.56
N THR A 98 1.70 17.13 17.39
CA THR A 98 0.28 17.47 17.21
C THR A 98 -0.53 16.20 16.89
N ILE A 99 -1.25 15.69 17.88
CA ILE A 99 -1.95 14.41 17.84
C ILE A 99 -3.34 14.61 17.20
N HIS A 100 -3.60 13.87 16.11
CA HIS A 100 -4.87 13.94 15.38
C HIS A 100 -6.06 13.47 16.24
N ARG A 101 -7.13 14.27 16.24
CA ARG A 101 -8.34 13.99 17.00
C ARG A 101 -9.57 14.67 16.40
N ALA A 102 -10.74 14.08 16.59
CA ALA A 102 -11.99 14.66 16.06
C ALA A 102 -12.25 16.06 16.63
N VAL A 103 -12.74 16.96 15.79
CA VAL A 103 -12.88 18.40 16.09
C VAL A 103 -13.67 18.70 17.39
N ASN A 104 -14.56 17.80 17.78
CA ASN A 104 -15.47 17.94 18.94
C ASN A 104 -14.91 17.37 20.26
N LYS A 105 -13.65 16.91 20.28
CA LYS A 105 -13.02 16.36 21.50
C LYS A 105 -12.45 17.48 22.38
N PRO A 106 -12.29 17.24 23.70
CA PRO A 106 -11.78 18.27 24.61
C PRO A 106 -10.27 18.47 24.44
N LEU A 107 -9.85 19.73 24.26
CA LEU A 107 -8.45 20.15 24.19
C LEU A 107 -7.62 19.63 25.36
N TRP A 108 -6.44 19.09 25.06
CA TRP A 108 -5.44 18.71 26.05
C TRP A 108 -4.00 18.94 25.56
N PHE A 109 -3.09 18.96 26.53
CA PHE A 109 -1.65 18.84 26.29
C PHE A 109 -0.99 17.99 27.37
N VAL A 110 0.18 17.47 27.06
CA VAL A 110 1.11 16.81 27.98
C VAL A 110 2.46 17.48 27.86
N ILE A 111 3.09 17.74 29.01
CA ILE A 111 4.53 17.99 29.09
C ILE A 111 5.16 16.74 29.72
N PHE A 112 6.19 16.20 29.10
CA PHE A 112 6.92 15.01 29.54
C PHE A 112 8.41 15.31 29.69
N ASP A 113 8.99 14.90 30.81
CA ASP A 113 10.43 14.91 31.04
C ASP A 113 10.98 13.50 30.84
N ASN A 114 11.72 13.28 29.75
CA ASN A 114 12.32 11.98 29.44
C ASN A 114 13.39 11.53 30.46
N GLY A 115 13.94 12.46 31.27
CA GLY A 115 14.93 12.18 32.31
C GLY A 115 14.33 11.59 33.59
N THR A 116 13.21 12.12 34.08
CA THR A 116 12.51 11.58 35.26
C THR A 116 11.40 10.58 34.93
N LYS A 117 10.94 10.56 33.67
CA LYS A 117 9.72 9.88 33.20
C LYS A 117 8.42 10.43 33.80
N ASP A 118 8.47 11.56 34.49
CA ASP A 118 7.26 12.27 34.93
C ASP A 118 6.62 13.02 33.75
N CYS A 119 5.29 13.01 33.68
CA CYS A 119 4.52 13.90 32.83
C CYS A 119 3.45 14.66 33.62
N VAL A 120 2.99 15.77 33.07
CA VAL A 120 1.74 16.43 33.49
C VAL A 120 0.79 16.44 32.31
N TYR A 121 -0.32 15.72 32.46
CA TYR A 121 -1.45 15.74 31.52
C TYR A 121 -2.46 16.79 31.96
N THR A 122 -2.77 17.73 31.06
CA THR A 122 -3.70 18.83 31.30
C THR A 122 -4.81 18.79 30.28
N VAL A 123 -6.08 18.74 30.74
CA VAL A 123 -7.24 18.67 29.86
C VAL A 123 -8.30 19.74 30.20
N TYR A 124 -8.79 20.42 29.17
CA TYR A 124 -9.83 21.43 29.27
C TYR A 124 -11.23 20.81 29.20
N LYS A 125 -11.91 20.73 30.35
CA LYS A 125 -13.26 20.15 30.48
C LYS A 125 -14.10 21.03 31.41
N ASN A 126 -15.39 21.18 31.10
CA ASN A 126 -16.34 21.99 31.89
C ASN A 126 -15.89 23.46 32.13
N ARG A 127 -15.21 24.06 31.15
CA ARG A 127 -14.62 25.42 31.22
C ARG A 127 -13.49 25.60 32.25
N ALA A 128 -12.76 24.52 32.58
CA ALA A 128 -11.59 24.57 33.43
C ALA A 128 -10.50 23.60 32.94
N PHE A 129 -9.23 23.96 33.16
CA PHE A 129 -8.11 23.03 33.02
C PHE A 129 -8.02 22.12 34.25
N ASN A 130 -7.78 20.84 34.00
CA ASN A 130 -7.55 19.83 35.03
C ASN A 130 -6.20 19.20 34.73
N ALA A 131 -5.19 19.49 35.56
CA ALA A 131 -3.84 19.00 35.41
C ALA A 131 -3.55 17.86 36.40
N THR A 132 -2.88 16.82 35.92
CA THR A 132 -2.53 15.64 36.72
C THR A 132 -1.10 15.22 36.43
N LYS A 133 -0.26 15.18 37.48
CA LYS A 133 1.11 14.68 37.42
C LYS A 133 1.14 13.16 37.65
N VAL A 134 1.87 12.44 36.79
CA VAL A 134 2.04 10.98 36.89
C VAL A 134 3.37 10.56 36.27
N ASN A 135 4.00 9.51 36.79
CA ASN A 135 5.16 8.89 36.18
C ASN A 135 4.71 7.86 35.14
N ILE A 136 5.20 8.00 33.90
CA ILE A 136 4.78 7.19 32.74
C ILE A 136 5.92 6.36 32.16
N ASP A 137 6.88 5.93 32.99
CA ASP A 137 8.01 5.09 32.58
C ASP A 137 7.58 3.91 31.69
N GLY A 138 8.12 3.88 30.46
CA GLY A 138 7.77 2.90 29.43
C GLY A 138 8.02 1.45 29.82
N GLU A 139 9.01 1.17 30.67
CA GLU A 139 9.29 -0.18 31.19
C GLU A 139 8.25 -0.58 32.24
N ASN A 140 7.91 0.33 33.15
CA ASN A 140 6.86 0.09 34.15
C ASN A 140 5.49 -0.14 33.46
N ALA A 141 5.22 0.55 32.35
CA ALA A 141 4.03 0.38 31.52
C ALA A 141 3.93 -1.00 30.83
N THR A 142 5.03 -1.76 30.70
CA THR A 142 5.00 -3.17 30.25
C THR A 142 4.45 -4.14 31.31
N THR A 143 4.22 -3.66 32.54
CA THR A 143 3.62 -4.44 33.62
C THR A 143 2.14 -4.12 33.79
N SER A 144 1.34 -5.11 34.17
CA SER A 144 -0.11 -4.95 34.37
C SER A 144 -0.45 -4.03 35.54
N GLU A 145 0.39 -4.00 36.58
CA GLU A 145 0.24 -3.09 37.72
C GLU A 145 0.58 -1.65 37.34
N GLY A 146 1.74 -1.43 36.70
CA GLY A 146 2.15 -0.11 36.20
C GLY A 146 1.17 0.47 35.19
N TRP A 147 0.76 -0.32 34.19
CA TRP A 147 -0.26 0.09 33.22
C TRP A 147 -1.59 0.48 33.88
N ASN A 148 -2.11 -0.34 34.80
CA ASN A 148 -3.38 -0.02 35.46
C ASN A 148 -3.26 1.25 36.34
N ALA A 149 -2.13 1.43 37.04
CA ALA A 149 -1.87 2.64 37.82
C ALA A 149 -1.83 3.90 36.93
N MET A 150 -1.19 3.85 35.76
CA MET A 150 -1.20 4.95 34.79
C MET A 150 -2.61 5.20 34.22
N LYS A 151 -3.33 4.13 33.88
CA LYS A 151 -4.69 4.21 33.30
C LYS A 151 -5.72 4.76 34.28
N ASP A 152 -5.65 4.41 35.56
CA ASP A 152 -6.55 4.94 36.60
C ASP A 152 -6.39 6.46 36.78
N VAL A 153 -5.22 7.00 36.43
CA VAL A 153 -4.90 8.43 36.53
C VAL A 153 -5.16 9.20 35.21
N LEU A 154 -4.78 8.63 34.07
CA LEU A 154 -4.88 9.28 32.75
C LEU A 154 -6.20 8.98 32.00
N GLY A 155 -6.96 7.98 32.43
CA GLY A 155 -8.26 7.64 31.86
C GLY A 155 -8.18 7.07 30.44
N SER A 156 -9.01 7.58 29.53
CA SER A 156 -9.08 7.13 28.12
C SER A 156 -7.81 7.41 27.34
N ASP A 157 -7.13 8.50 27.67
CA ASP A 157 -6.03 9.06 26.88
C ASP A 157 -4.68 8.44 27.30
N ALA A 158 -4.69 7.54 28.30
CA ALA A 158 -3.51 6.86 28.84
C ALA A 158 -2.66 6.16 27.77
N PHE A 159 -3.29 5.50 26.78
CA PHE A 159 -2.53 4.73 25.78
C PHE A 159 -1.81 5.66 24.80
N THR A 160 -2.49 6.69 24.30
CA THR A 160 -1.91 7.79 23.52
C THR A 160 -0.73 8.42 24.26
N ILE A 161 -0.92 8.84 25.50
CA ILE A 161 0.10 9.60 26.25
C ILE A 161 1.33 8.74 26.55
N VAL A 162 1.14 7.54 27.09
CA VAL A 162 2.25 6.67 27.52
C VAL A 162 3.06 6.18 26.32
N THR A 163 2.41 5.78 25.22
CA THR A 163 3.12 5.20 24.06
C THR A 163 3.88 6.25 23.26
N ILE A 164 3.27 7.40 22.96
CA ILE A 164 3.91 8.43 22.12
C ILE A 164 5.07 9.11 22.86
N ALA A 165 4.88 9.48 24.12
CA ALA A 165 5.92 10.17 24.90
C ALA A 165 7.19 9.32 25.07
N ASN A 166 7.03 8.01 25.33
CA ASN A 166 8.17 7.10 25.44
C ASN A 166 8.77 6.72 24.07
N ALA A 167 8.01 6.71 22.97
CA ALA A 167 8.58 6.52 21.63
C ALA A 167 9.56 7.63 21.26
N HIS A 168 9.13 8.90 21.42
CA HIS A 168 10.04 10.05 21.31
C HIS A 168 11.21 9.92 22.31
N GLY A 169 10.91 9.53 23.56
CA GLY A 169 11.93 9.31 24.59
C GLY A 169 12.97 8.23 24.29
N TYR A 170 12.65 7.28 23.39
CA TYR A 170 13.54 6.24 22.89
C TYR A 170 14.20 6.58 21.54
N GLY A 171 13.98 7.78 20.99
CA GLY A 171 14.59 8.21 19.72
C GLY A 171 13.90 7.62 18.49
N ALA A 172 12.57 7.51 18.52
CA ALA A 172 11.79 7.17 17.34
C ALA A 172 12.09 8.10 16.14
N PRO A 173 12.20 7.57 14.91
CA PRO A 173 12.25 8.37 13.68
C PRO A 173 11.06 9.33 13.56
N TYR A 174 11.29 10.54 13.03
CA TYR A 174 10.25 11.57 13.02
C TYR A 174 9.09 11.25 12.07
N ASP A 175 9.37 10.65 10.92
CA ASP A 175 8.39 10.10 9.98
C ASP A 175 7.53 8.97 10.59
N PHE A 176 8.12 8.12 11.44
CA PHE A 176 7.34 7.20 12.28
C PHE A 176 6.46 7.95 13.30
N LEU A 177 6.97 9.02 13.93
CA LEU A 177 6.16 9.86 14.81
C LEU A 177 4.99 10.54 14.07
N LYS A 178 5.14 10.95 12.80
CA LYS A 178 4.03 11.45 11.96
C LYS A 178 2.93 10.40 11.77
N CYS A 179 3.29 9.14 11.53
CA CYS A 179 2.31 8.05 11.43
C CYS A 179 1.51 7.89 12.72
N VAL A 180 2.20 8.00 13.86
CA VAL A 180 1.67 7.87 15.22
C VAL A 180 0.81 9.08 15.62
N GLU A 181 1.18 10.31 15.22
CA GLU A 181 0.35 11.52 15.36
C GLU A 181 -1.00 11.35 14.67
N PHE A 182 -1.00 10.93 13.40
CA PHE A 182 -2.24 10.73 12.64
C PHE A 182 -3.08 9.57 13.18
N HIS A 183 -2.45 8.46 13.60
CA HIS A 183 -3.15 7.33 14.22
C HIS A 183 -3.62 7.60 15.67
N ASN A 184 -3.12 8.67 16.31
CA ASN A 184 -3.40 9.10 17.68
C ASN A 184 -2.87 8.24 18.84
N HIS A 185 -2.11 7.17 18.55
CA HIS A 185 -1.36 6.38 19.52
C HIS A 185 -0.36 5.48 18.80
N PHE A 186 0.68 5.03 19.51
CA PHE A 186 1.58 3.99 19.01
C PHE A 186 1.04 2.62 19.46
N CYS A 187 0.91 1.70 18.50
CA CYS A 187 0.66 0.29 18.74
C CYS A 187 1.28 -0.57 17.62
N PRO A 188 1.38 -1.91 17.77
CA PRO A 188 2.14 -2.74 16.84
C PRO A 188 1.55 -2.75 15.42
N GLY A 189 0.27 -2.38 15.29
CA GLY A 189 -0.39 -2.22 14.00
C GLY A 189 0.09 -0.98 13.24
N VAL A 190 0.39 0.14 13.90
CA VAL A 190 0.95 1.34 13.23
C VAL A 190 2.37 1.03 12.76
N THR A 191 3.17 0.42 13.62
CA THR A 191 4.53 -0.06 13.30
C THR A 191 4.53 -0.99 12.10
N SER A 192 3.59 -1.93 12.04
CA SER A 192 3.46 -2.79 10.86
C SER A 192 3.17 -2.01 9.58
N GLY A 193 2.39 -0.91 9.64
CA GLY A 193 2.10 -0.08 8.47
C GLY A 193 3.25 0.83 8.04
N TYR A 194 4.00 1.36 9.01
CA TYR A 194 5.22 2.11 8.74
C TYR A 194 6.26 1.20 8.06
N MET A 195 6.48 0.01 8.61
CA MET A 195 7.33 -1.02 8.01
C MET A 195 6.81 -1.45 6.62
N LEU A 196 5.49 -1.61 6.43
CA LEU A 196 4.90 -1.93 5.12
C LEU A 196 5.14 -0.80 4.10
N ALA A 197 5.04 0.46 4.51
CA ALA A 197 5.36 1.61 3.66
C ALA A 197 6.84 1.65 3.27
N ASP A 198 7.74 1.53 4.23
CA ASP A 198 9.20 1.48 3.99
C ASP A 198 9.59 0.29 3.10
N TYR A 199 8.98 -0.88 3.31
CA TYR A 199 9.13 -2.04 2.42
C TYR A 199 8.69 -1.75 0.98
N LEU A 200 7.55 -1.09 0.78
CA LEU A 200 7.07 -0.70 -0.55
C LEU A 200 8.04 0.27 -1.23
N LEU A 201 8.51 1.28 -0.51
CA LEU A 201 9.46 2.27 -1.01
C LEU A 201 10.82 1.66 -1.39
N LYS A 202 11.28 0.66 -0.64
CA LYS A 202 12.54 -0.07 -0.91
C LYS A 202 12.42 -1.08 -2.05
N GLU A 203 11.39 -1.92 -2.04
CA GLU A 203 11.27 -3.08 -2.95
C GLU A 203 10.49 -2.76 -4.24
N TYR A 204 9.57 -1.79 -4.20
CA TYR A 204 8.66 -1.45 -5.29
C TYR A 204 8.62 0.06 -5.63
N PRO A 205 9.78 0.77 -5.69
CA PRO A 205 9.83 2.20 -5.90
C PRO A 205 9.15 2.63 -7.22
N LEU A 206 8.40 3.72 -7.15
CA LEU A 206 7.59 4.22 -8.25
C LEU A 206 8.41 4.88 -9.36
N GLY A 207 8.09 4.55 -10.61
CA GLY A 207 8.44 5.36 -11.79
C GLY A 207 7.68 6.69 -11.86
N ALA A 208 8.08 7.54 -12.80
CA ALA A 208 7.60 8.93 -12.90
C ALA A 208 6.08 9.10 -13.11
N ASP A 209 5.42 8.15 -13.78
CA ASP A 209 3.98 8.15 -14.05
C ASP A 209 3.21 7.11 -13.20
N GLU A 210 3.91 6.45 -12.26
CA GLU A 210 3.35 5.39 -11.40
C GLU A 210 2.86 5.94 -10.05
N LYS A 211 1.90 5.24 -9.46
CA LYS A 211 1.43 5.47 -8.08
C LYS A 211 1.11 4.16 -7.37
N TYR A 212 1.12 4.17 -6.05
CA TYR A 212 0.53 3.08 -5.27
C TYR A 212 -1.01 3.16 -5.28
N VAL A 213 -1.66 1.99 -5.33
CA VAL A 213 -3.07 1.77 -4.97
C VAL A 213 -3.15 0.55 -4.07
N VAL A 214 -3.74 0.69 -2.89
CA VAL A 214 -3.75 -0.32 -1.84
C VAL A 214 -5.17 -0.83 -1.63
N ILE A 215 -5.38 -2.13 -1.80
CA ILE A 215 -6.59 -2.81 -1.36
C ILE A 215 -6.32 -3.34 0.04
N SER A 216 -6.72 -2.55 1.03
CA SER A 216 -6.56 -2.90 2.44
C SER A 216 -7.61 -3.93 2.82
N CYS A 217 -7.19 -5.19 2.82
CA CYS A 217 -7.98 -6.35 3.17
C CYS A 217 -7.02 -7.39 3.79
N PRO A 218 -7.01 -7.63 5.11
CA PRO A 218 -7.85 -7.07 6.16
C PRO A 218 -7.45 -5.64 6.57
N ILE A 219 -8.32 -5.00 7.36
CA ILE A 219 -8.12 -3.65 7.93
C ILE A 219 -7.51 -3.71 9.34
N TRP A 220 -6.46 -2.93 9.59
CA TRP A 220 -5.94 -2.63 10.93
C TRP A 220 -5.09 -1.35 10.90
N CYS A 221 -4.51 -0.94 12.04
CA CYS A 221 -3.81 0.33 12.21
C CYS A 221 -2.69 0.64 11.19
N LYS A 222 -2.22 -0.34 10.40
CA LYS A 222 -1.28 -0.14 9.29
C LYS A 222 -1.76 0.90 8.29
N ASP A 223 -3.08 0.95 8.10
CA ASP A 223 -3.71 1.71 7.03
C ASP A 223 -3.55 3.22 7.23
N ASP A 224 -3.35 3.67 8.46
CA ASP A 224 -3.09 5.08 8.77
C ASP A 224 -1.62 5.45 8.50
N ALA A 225 -0.67 4.57 8.79
CA ALA A 225 0.74 4.78 8.48
C ALA A 225 1.01 4.74 6.96
N LEU A 226 0.35 3.82 6.24
CA LEU A 226 0.41 3.77 4.77
C LEU A 226 -0.06 5.08 4.13
N GLN A 227 -1.13 5.69 4.65
CA GLN A 227 -1.59 7.00 4.18
C GLN A 227 -0.54 8.08 4.37
N VAL A 228 0.08 8.16 5.56
CA VAL A 228 1.08 9.19 5.89
C VAL A 228 2.39 9.02 5.12
N MET A 229 2.86 7.79 4.92
CA MET A 229 4.16 7.53 4.30
C MET A 229 4.11 7.57 2.77
N LEU A 230 3.00 7.13 2.16
CA LEU A 230 2.91 6.89 0.71
C LEU A 230 1.98 7.88 -0.03
N ASP A 231 1.38 8.83 0.69
CA ASP A 231 0.24 9.64 0.24
C ASP A 231 -0.93 8.82 -0.38
N THR A 232 -1.10 7.57 0.06
CA THR A 232 -2.15 6.68 -0.45
C THR A 232 -3.49 6.95 0.25
N THR A 233 -3.90 8.21 0.40
CA THR A 233 -5.11 8.55 1.14
C THR A 233 -6.37 7.96 0.49
N VAL A 234 -7.38 7.65 1.32
CA VAL A 234 -8.66 7.15 0.81
C VAL A 234 -9.33 8.16 -0.14
N GLY A 235 -9.30 9.47 0.15
CA GLY A 235 -9.87 10.49 -0.71
C GLY A 235 -9.15 10.62 -2.06
N LYS A 236 -7.85 10.37 -2.12
CA LYS A 236 -7.05 10.36 -3.36
C LYS A 236 -7.19 9.06 -4.18
N ARG A 237 -8.01 8.09 -3.74
CA ARG A 237 -8.09 6.72 -4.29
C ARG A 237 -6.73 6.01 -4.22
N GLY A 238 -6.05 6.20 -3.08
CA GLY A 238 -4.84 5.48 -2.72
C GLY A 238 -5.13 4.23 -1.88
N ILE A 239 -6.16 4.23 -1.03
CA ILE A 239 -6.60 3.06 -0.25
C ILE A 239 -8.09 2.74 -0.50
N PHE A 240 -8.38 1.44 -0.63
CA PHE A 240 -9.73 0.86 -0.58
C PHE A 240 -9.78 -0.17 0.55
N ALA A 241 -10.45 0.18 1.64
CA ALA A 241 -10.44 -0.58 2.88
C ALA A 241 -11.69 -1.47 3.04
N LYS A 242 -11.49 -2.79 3.12
CA LYS A 242 -12.53 -3.82 3.27
C LYS A 242 -12.07 -4.88 4.28
N ASN A 243 -12.93 -5.33 5.18
CA ASN A 243 -12.57 -6.45 6.07
C ASN A 243 -12.45 -7.74 5.24
N MET A 244 -11.45 -8.54 5.57
CA MET A 244 -11.23 -9.85 4.99
C MET A 244 -12.30 -10.84 5.49
N PRO A 245 -12.95 -11.61 4.61
CA PRO A 245 -13.78 -12.75 5.00
C PRO A 245 -12.96 -13.84 5.73
N ALA A 246 -13.66 -14.86 6.21
CA ALA A 246 -12.99 -16.03 6.76
C ALA A 246 -12.48 -16.92 5.62
N HIS A 247 -11.19 -17.20 5.64
CA HIS A 247 -10.46 -18.03 4.68
C HIS A 247 -9.53 -18.96 5.47
N ASP A 248 -9.34 -20.18 4.99
CA ASP A 248 -8.49 -21.20 5.63
C ASP A 248 -7.19 -21.45 4.82
N GLU A 249 -7.02 -20.77 3.68
CA GLU A 249 -5.93 -20.90 2.74
C GLU A 249 -4.60 -20.33 3.28
N ASP A 250 -3.56 -21.17 3.35
CA ASP A 250 -2.21 -20.75 3.76
C ASP A 250 -1.62 -19.65 2.84
N ALA A 251 -2.08 -19.55 1.59
CA ALA A 251 -1.61 -18.57 0.58
C ALA A 251 -1.84 -17.10 0.97
N ILE A 252 -2.79 -16.83 1.87
CA ILE A 252 -3.16 -15.49 2.37
C ILE A 252 -3.01 -15.40 3.89
N LYS A 253 -2.31 -16.36 4.49
CA LYS A 253 -2.02 -16.38 5.93
C LYS A 253 -1.12 -15.21 6.30
N ASN A 254 -1.49 -14.53 7.39
CA ASN A 254 -0.87 -13.28 7.82
C ASN A 254 -0.91 -12.16 6.77
N ALA A 255 -1.77 -12.23 5.73
CA ALA A 255 -1.90 -11.20 4.72
C ALA A 255 -2.21 -9.82 5.36
N ALA A 256 -1.48 -8.82 4.90
CA ALA A 256 -1.55 -7.43 5.30
C ALA A 256 -2.14 -6.54 4.19
N GLY A 257 -2.78 -7.12 3.18
CA GLY A 257 -3.40 -6.40 2.07
C GLY A 257 -2.63 -6.55 0.75
N ILE A 258 -3.16 -5.85 -0.26
CA ILE A 258 -2.71 -5.92 -1.64
C ILE A 258 -2.29 -4.53 -2.08
N TYR A 259 -1.12 -4.42 -2.70
CA TYR A 259 -0.43 -3.16 -2.96
C TYR A 259 -0.04 -3.10 -4.43
N ILE A 260 -0.55 -2.12 -5.16
CA ILE A 260 -0.47 -2.07 -6.62
C ILE A 260 0.36 -0.87 -7.05
N VAL A 261 1.51 -1.12 -7.66
CA VAL A 261 2.23 -0.11 -8.45
C VAL A 261 1.48 0.05 -9.77
N TRP A 262 0.94 1.23 -10.02
CA TRP A 262 -0.02 1.48 -11.10
C TRP A 262 0.41 2.62 -12.03
N ASP A 263 0.60 2.31 -13.31
CA ASP A 263 0.78 3.31 -14.38
C ASP A 263 -0.59 3.70 -14.97
N GLY A 264 -1.00 4.95 -14.70
CA GLY A 264 -2.25 5.50 -15.19
C GLY A 264 -2.27 5.89 -16.68
N THR A 265 -1.10 5.97 -17.31
CA THR A 265 -0.91 6.30 -18.73
C THR A 265 -0.95 5.04 -19.60
N LEU A 266 -0.35 3.94 -19.13
CA LEU A 266 -0.40 2.62 -19.76
C LEU A 266 -1.70 1.87 -19.44
N GLY A 267 -2.36 2.18 -18.31
CA GLY A 267 -3.58 1.49 -17.90
C GLY A 267 -3.33 0.08 -17.38
N SER A 268 -2.14 -0.13 -16.79
CA SER A 268 -1.64 -1.40 -16.27
C SER A 268 -0.73 -1.17 -15.05
N GLY A 269 -0.50 -2.21 -14.26
CA GLY A 269 0.40 -2.16 -13.11
C GLY A 269 0.83 -3.53 -12.61
N THR A 270 1.52 -3.57 -11.48
CA THR A 270 1.91 -4.80 -10.76
C THR A 270 1.33 -4.76 -9.36
N GLY A 271 0.63 -5.81 -8.95
CA GLY A 271 0.03 -5.97 -7.63
C GLY A 271 0.84 -6.95 -6.79
N HIS A 272 1.01 -6.65 -5.52
CA HIS A 272 1.78 -7.41 -4.54
C HIS A 272 0.91 -7.67 -3.32
N VAL A 273 0.73 -8.94 -2.94
CA VAL A 273 0.11 -9.28 -1.66
C VAL A 273 1.21 -9.37 -0.62
N LEU A 274 1.18 -8.51 0.40
CA LEU A 274 2.18 -8.51 1.47
C LEU A 274 1.61 -9.18 2.72
N SER A 275 2.47 -9.73 3.56
CA SER A 275 2.15 -10.26 4.89
C SER A 275 2.72 -9.40 6.01
N PHE A 276 2.27 -9.64 7.24
CA PHE A 276 2.97 -9.17 8.44
C PHE A 276 3.05 -10.26 9.52
N ASP A 277 4.26 -10.67 9.89
CA ASP A 277 4.52 -11.71 10.88
C ASP A 277 4.41 -11.18 12.32
N PHE A 278 3.16 -11.09 12.80
CA PHE A 278 2.86 -10.82 14.20
C PHE A 278 3.39 -11.89 15.17
N ASP A 279 3.74 -13.10 14.71
CA ASP A 279 4.28 -14.16 15.58
C ASP A 279 5.76 -13.89 15.85
N HIS A 280 6.54 -13.54 14.83
CA HIS A 280 7.91 -13.08 15.00
C HIS A 280 7.98 -11.78 15.81
N ALA A 281 7.12 -10.81 15.52
CA ALA A 281 7.05 -9.54 16.25
C ALA A 281 6.72 -9.73 17.76
N ARG A 282 5.93 -10.76 18.11
CA ARG A 282 5.72 -11.16 19.52
C ARG A 282 6.95 -11.82 20.13
N ASN A 283 7.66 -12.66 19.37
CA ASN A 283 8.86 -13.35 19.82
C ASN A 283 10.04 -12.40 20.12
N VAL A 284 10.32 -11.41 19.24
CA VAL A 284 11.41 -10.43 19.48
C VAL A 284 11.14 -9.54 20.69
N SER A 285 9.86 -9.42 21.07
CA SER A 285 9.40 -8.59 22.18
C SER A 285 9.12 -9.37 23.46
N ASP A 286 9.46 -10.66 23.52
CA ASP A 286 9.27 -11.53 24.69
C ASP A 286 7.81 -11.50 25.22
N VAL A 287 6.84 -11.60 24.32
CA VAL A 287 5.40 -11.72 24.65
C VAL A 287 4.77 -12.93 23.97
N THR A 288 3.86 -13.61 24.65
CA THR A 288 3.11 -14.75 24.12
C THR A 288 1.71 -14.32 23.68
N LYS A 289 1.03 -15.15 22.87
CA LYS A 289 -0.37 -14.90 22.49
C LYS A 289 -1.31 -14.83 23.71
N SER A 290 -1.05 -15.66 24.73
CA SER A 290 -1.78 -15.65 26.00
C SER A 290 -1.57 -14.38 26.84
N ASP A 291 -0.46 -13.65 26.67
CA ASP A 291 -0.26 -12.39 27.36
C ASP A 291 -1.19 -11.30 26.82
N PHE A 292 -1.51 -11.32 25.52
CA PHE A 292 -2.53 -10.43 24.95
C PHE A 292 -3.96 -10.73 25.43
N GLU A 293 -4.24 -11.96 25.86
CA GLU A 293 -5.52 -12.32 26.48
C GLU A 293 -5.57 -11.91 27.96
N THR A 294 -4.44 -12.01 28.66
CA THR A 294 -4.34 -11.76 30.11
C THR A 294 -4.12 -10.27 30.44
N TYR A 295 -3.24 -9.60 29.69
CA TYR A 295 -2.74 -8.25 29.93
C TYR A 295 -2.60 -7.44 28.62
N PRO A 296 -3.69 -7.28 27.83
CA PRO A 296 -3.64 -6.80 26.44
C PRO A 296 -2.87 -5.51 26.20
N MET A 297 -2.99 -4.51 27.07
CA MET A 297 -2.35 -3.20 26.87
C MET A 297 -0.86 -3.23 27.20
N ALA A 298 -0.49 -3.83 28.33
CA ALA A 298 0.91 -4.01 28.72
C ALA A 298 1.68 -4.86 27.70
N SER A 299 1.05 -5.90 27.13
CA SER A 299 1.63 -6.69 26.04
C SER A 299 1.78 -5.92 24.72
N ARG A 300 0.88 -4.97 24.42
CA ARG A 300 1.07 -4.05 23.28
C ARG A 300 2.29 -3.18 23.49
N ILE A 301 2.37 -2.50 24.64
CA ILE A 301 3.49 -1.61 24.99
C ILE A 301 4.84 -2.36 24.95
N LYS A 302 4.89 -3.60 25.49
CA LYS A 302 6.11 -4.42 25.39
C LYS A 302 6.43 -4.83 23.95
N MET A 303 5.42 -5.13 23.13
CA MET A 303 5.57 -5.42 21.71
C MET A 303 6.05 -4.22 20.90
N ASP A 304 5.50 -3.04 21.19
CA ASP A 304 5.90 -1.75 20.63
C ASP A 304 7.41 -1.51 20.85
N TRP A 305 7.89 -1.59 22.09
CA TRP A 305 9.31 -1.41 22.41
C TRP A 305 10.22 -2.47 21.77
N GLY A 306 9.80 -3.74 21.72
CA GLY A 306 10.59 -4.81 21.10
C GLY A 306 10.68 -4.73 19.58
N MET A 307 9.75 -4.01 18.92
CA MET A 307 9.77 -3.78 17.47
C MET A 307 10.55 -2.51 17.06
N MET A 308 10.71 -1.53 17.96
CA MET A 308 11.46 -0.28 17.68
C MET A 308 12.85 -0.48 17.03
N PRO A 309 13.69 -1.47 17.44
CA PRO A 309 15.02 -1.66 16.86
C PRO A 309 15.05 -2.20 15.41
N TYR A 310 13.88 -2.44 14.81
CA TYR A 310 13.73 -3.04 13.48
C TYR A 310 12.98 -2.13 12.49
N LEU A 311 12.68 -0.88 12.87
CA LEU A 311 11.91 0.06 12.03
C LEU A 311 12.50 0.27 10.62
N ASP A 312 13.83 0.13 10.49
CA ASP A 312 14.60 0.25 9.24
C ASP A 312 14.81 -1.08 8.49
N GLN A 313 14.37 -2.20 9.07
CA GLN A 313 14.49 -3.57 8.56
C GLN A 313 13.11 -4.23 8.41
N PRO A 314 12.19 -3.64 7.62
CA PRO A 314 10.80 -4.08 7.52
C PRO A 314 10.66 -5.51 7.00
N GLU A 315 11.61 -6.00 6.19
CA GLU A 315 11.67 -7.37 5.70
C GLU A 315 11.85 -8.42 6.82
N THR A 316 12.18 -7.98 8.04
CA THR A 316 12.16 -8.82 9.25
C THR A 316 10.77 -9.40 9.51
N PHE A 317 9.71 -8.64 9.23
CA PHE A 317 8.32 -9.01 9.52
C PHE A 317 7.46 -9.15 8.26
N ILE A 318 7.88 -8.59 7.13
CA ILE A 318 7.08 -8.51 5.90
C ILE A 318 7.63 -9.46 4.84
N SER A 319 6.73 -10.18 4.19
CA SER A 319 7.03 -10.94 2.98
C SER A 319 5.97 -10.72 1.92
N THR A 320 6.37 -10.75 0.65
CA THR A 320 5.44 -10.78 -0.47
C THR A 320 4.91 -12.21 -0.65
N LEU A 321 3.64 -12.42 -0.29
CA LEU A 321 2.93 -13.69 -0.46
C LEU A 321 2.66 -14.00 -1.94
N HIS A 322 2.41 -12.96 -2.74
CA HIS A 322 2.06 -13.10 -4.15
C HIS A 322 2.36 -11.84 -4.96
N THR A 323 2.54 -11.97 -6.28
CA THR A 323 2.70 -10.85 -7.21
C THR A 323 2.03 -11.17 -8.54
N PHE A 324 1.26 -10.22 -9.08
CA PHE A 324 0.40 -10.41 -10.25
C PHE A 324 0.34 -9.15 -11.12
N ASN A 325 0.03 -9.30 -12.41
CA ASN A 325 -0.17 -8.15 -13.31
C ASN A 325 -1.58 -7.60 -13.15
N VAL A 326 -1.72 -6.28 -13.05
CA VAL A 326 -3.00 -5.59 -12.90
C VAL A 326 -3.37 -4.91 -14.21
N SER A 327 -4.56 -5.20 -14.72
CA SER A 327 -5.19 -4.47 -15.83
C SER A 327 -6.19 -3.44 -15.31
N SER A 328 -6.54 -2.43 -16.12
CA SER A 328 -7.56 -1.43 -15.74
C SER A 328 -8.91 -2.06 -15.34
N ALA A 329 -9.28 -3.19 -15.96
CA ALA A 329 -10.49 -3.93 -15.60
C ALA A 329 -10.36 -4.65 -14.24
N MET A 330 -9.21 -5.28 -13.98
CA MET A 330 -8.93 -5.94 -12.70
C MET A 330 -8.84 -4.93 -11.56
N LEU A 331 -8.07 -3.83 -11.71
CA LEU A 331 -8.00 -2.78 -10.70
C LEU A 331 -9.39 -2.30 -10.31
N LYS A 332 -10.22 -1.97 -11.30
CA LYS A 332 -11.62 -1.56 -11.07
C LYS A 332 -12.41 -2.62 -10.28
N ARG A 333 -12.28 -3.92 -10.58
CA ARG A 333 -12.95 -4.99 -9.81
C ARG A 333 -12.42 -5.09 -8.38
N LEU A 334 -11.11 -4.98 -8.18
CA LEU A 334 -10.48 -4.95 -6.84
C LEU A 334 -10.97 -3.76 -5.99
N GLU A 335 -11.29 -2.62 -6.60
CA GLU A 335 -11.90 -1.46 -5.91
C GLU A 335 -13.38 -1.69 -5.52
N LEU A 336 -14.13 -2.49 -6.28
CA LEU A 336 -15.60 -2.58 -6.18
C LEU A 336 -16.12 -3.16 -4.86
N ALA A 337 -17.26 -2.63 -4.42
CA ALA A 337 -18.16 -3.28 -3.46
C ALA A 337 -18.73 -4.57 -4.10
N GLY A 338 -18.95 -5.61 -3.29
CA GLY A 338 -19.41 -6.91 -3.81
C GLY A 338 -18.30 -7.84 -4.32
N VAL A 339 -17.04 -7.40 -4.40
CA VAL A 339 -15.90 -8.23 -4.83
C VAL A 339 -15.03 -8.61 -3.63
N ASP A 340 -14.69 -9.89 -3.52
CA ASP A 340 -13.59 -10.38 -2.70
C ASP A 340 -12.28 -10.25 -3.51
N PRO A 341 -11.31 -9.45 -3.05
CA PRO A 341 -10.10 -9.21 -3.83
C PRO A 341 -9.16 -10.42 -3.85
N TYR A 342 -9.27 -11.38 -2.91
CA TYR A 342 -8.40 -12.56 -2.89
C TYR A 342 -8.87 -13.66 -3.85
N VAL A 343 -10.19 -13.78 -4.04
CA VAL A 343 -10.79 -14.60 -5.10
C VAL A 343 -10.52 -13.97 -6.48
N GLU A 344 -10.68 -12.64 -6.62
CA GLU A 344 -10.44 -11.91 -7.88
C GLU A 344 -9.00 -12.02 -8.40
N ILE A 345 -8.00 -12.19 -7.53
CA ILE A 345 -6.60 -12.42 -7.91
C ILE A 345 -6.19 -13.91 -7.91
N GLY A 346 -7.12 -14.82 -7.61
CA GLY A 346 -6.87 -16.26 -7.64
C GLY A 346 -5.97 -16.79 -6.52
N LEU A 347 -5.94 -16.15 -5.34
CA LEU A 347 -5.23 -16.65 -4.16
C LEU A 347 -6.10 -17.45 -3.19
N VAL A 348 -7.41 -17.42 -3.41
CA VAL A 348 -8.43 -18.11 -2.65
C VAL A 348 -9.32 -18.82 -3.66
N ASP A 349 -9.72 -20.04 -3.32
CA ASP A 349 -10.75 -20.77 -4.05
C ASP A 349 -12.05 -19.97 -4.10
N ASP A 350 -12.59 -19.71 -5.30
CA ASP A 350 -14.05 -19.60 -5.42
C ASP A 350 -14.64 -20.97 -4.98
N PRO A 351 -15.53 -21.06 -3.98
CA PRO A 351 -15.75 -22.33 -3.28
C PRO A 351 -16.50 -23.49 -4.01
N CYS A 352 -16.64 -23.54 -5.36
CA CYS A 352 -17.18 -24.72 -6.12
C CYS A 352 -17.25 -24.59 -7.67
N ALA A 353 -16.66 -25.51 -8.49
CA ALA A 353 -17.00 -25.62 -9.94
C ALA A 353 -16.65 -26.91 -10.78
N ILE A 354 -15.45 -27.51 -10.72
CA ILE A 354 -14.83 -28.15 -11.92
C ILE A 354 -14.97 -29.70 -12.02
N ASP A 355 -15.29 -30.25 -13.21
CA ASP A 355 -15.28 -31.71 -13.52
C ASP A 355 -14.28 -32.09 -14.65
N ILE A 356 -13.40 -33.05 -14.36
CA ILE A 356 -12.33 -33.56 -15.25
C ILE A 356 -12.51 -35.04 -15.67
N SER A 357 -13.40 -35.80 -15.02
CA SER A 357 -13.38 -37.27 -15.10
C SER A 357 -13.71 -37.82 -16.50
N GLY A 358 -14.63 -37.17 -17.23
CA GLY A 358 -14.98 -37.58 -18.59
C GLY A 358 -13.82 -37.49 -19.59
N ALA A 359 -13.11 -36.35 -19.59
CA ALA A 359 -11.98 -36.11 -20.48
C ALA A 359 -10.81 -37.07 -20.23
N LEU A 360 -10.59 -37.41 -18.96
CA LEU A 360 -9.55 -38.34 -18.54
C LEU A 360 -9.81 -39.77 -19.05
N GLN A 361 -11.06 -40.22 -19.01
CA GLN A 361 -11.47 -41.54 -19.52
C GLN A 361 -11.32 -41.62 -21.05
N ASP A 362 -11.70 -40.56 -21.78
CA ASP A 362 -11.51 -40.49 -23.24
C ASP A 362 -10.03 -40.53 -23.64
N ALA A 363 -9.15 -39.87 -22.87
CA ALA A 363 -7.70 -39.88 -23.10
C ALA A 363 -7.09 -41.27 -22.89
N MET A 364 -7.49 -41.98 -21.83
CA MET A 364 -7.06 -43.37 -21.58
C MET A 364 -7.53 -44.33 -22.68
N ALA A 365 -8.79 -44.19 -23.11
CA ALA A 365 -9.34 -45.00 -24.20
C ALA A 365 -8.61 -44.76 -25.53
N THR A 366 -8.16 -43.53 -25.80
CA THR A 366 -7.40 -43.16 -27.00
C THR A 366 -6.03 -43.85 -27.06
N LEU A 367 -5.36 -44.04 -25.91
CA LEU A 367 -4.10 -44.77 -25.81
C LEU A 367 -4.27 -46.30 -25.72
N GLU A 368 -5.51 -46.81 -25.78
CA GLU A 368 -5.86 -48.22 -25.53
C GLU A 368 -5.43 -48.76 -24.14
N VAL A 369 -5.26 -47.88 -23.15
CA VAL A 369 -4.80 -48.23 -21.79
C VAL A 369 -5.93 -48.27 -20.76
N SER A 370 -5.76 -49.10 -19.74
CA SER A 370 -6.63 -49.12 -18.56
C SER A 370 -5.94 -48.54 -17.33
N ARG A 371 -6.71 -48.39 -16.24
CA ARG A 371 -6.17 -48.16 -14.90
C ARG A 371 -5.05 -49.17 -14.60
N ASP A 372 -4.00 -48.72 -13.94
CA ASP A 372 -2.83 -49.52 -13.53
C ASP A 372 -2.00 -50.13 -14.70
N THR A 373 -2.08 -49.60 -15.93
CA THR A 373 -1.26 -50.08 -17.07
C THR A 373 0.23 -49.77 -16.85
N PRO A 374 1.14 -50.75 -16.99
CA PRO A 374 2.59 -50.52 -16.85
C PRO A 374 3.11 -49.50 -17.87
N GLY A 375 4.08 -48.69 -17.46
CA GLY A 375 4.72 -47.70 -18.35
C GLY A 375 3.96 -46.39 -18.54
N LEU A 376 2.79 -46.22 -17.89
CA LEU A 376 2.09 -44.95 -17.87
C LEU A 376 2.73 -43.92 -16.93
N CYS A 377 2.81 -42.68 -17.39
CA CYS A 377 3.03 -41.48 -16.60
C CYS A 377 1.96 -40.44 -16.94
N VAL A 378 1.43 -39.76 -15.94
CA VAL A 378 0.55 -38.60 -16.10
C VAL A 378 1.32 -37.36 -15.66
N LEU A 379 1.34 -36.33 -16.51
CA LEU A 379 1.80 -34.99 -16.14
C LEU A 379 0.57 -34.09 -16.06
N THR A 380 0.53 -33.16 -15.12
CA THR A 380 -0.59 -32.21 -14.99
C THR A 380 -0.13 -30.93 -14.32
N ASP A 381 -0.80 -29.79 -14.58
CA ASP A 381 -0.71 -28.62 -13.71
C ASP A 381 -1.89 -28.51 -12.74
N ALA A 382 -2.71 -29.56 -12.57
CA ALA A 382 -3.66 -29.64 -11.47
C ALA A 382 -2.95 -29.50 -10.11
N GLY A 383 -3.50 -28.68 -9.21
CA GLY A 383 -2.82 -28.23 -7.99
C GLY A 383 -1.95 -26.98 -8.17
N TYR A 384 -1.91 -26.43 -9.38
CA TYR A 384 -1.25 -25.17 -9.71
C TYR A 384 -2.09 -24.29 -10.64
N ALA A 385 -2.78 -24.86 -11.63
CA ALA A 385 -3.69 -24.13 -12.51
C ALA A 385 -5.01 -23.80 -11.80
N MET A 386 -5.71 -22.77 -12.28
CA MET A 386 -7.08 -22.47 -11.89
C MET A 386 -8.03 -22.61 -13.09
N VAL A 387 -9.29 -22.95 -12.80
CA VAL A 387 -10.39 -22.97 -13.78
C VAL A 387 -11.57 -22.23 -13.20
N ASP A 388 -12.06 -21.23 -13.94
CA ASP A 388 -13.24 -20.44 -13.57
C ASP A 388 -13.18 -19.88 -12.13
N GLY A 389 -12.00 -19.43 -11.68
CA GLY A 389 -11.77 -18.88 -10.33
C GLY A 389 -11.59 -19.93 -9.22
N ASN A 390 -11.65 -21.22 -9.55
CA ASN A 390 -11.48 -22.32 -8.60
C ASN A 390 -10.07 -22.94 -8.76
N THR A 391 -9.43 -23.31 -7.65
CA THR A 391 -8.22 -24.13 -7.64
C THR A 391 -8.54 -25.55 -8.14
N THR A 392 -7.51 -26.30 -8.51
CA THR A 392 -7.65 -27.55 -9.26
C THR A 392 -7.16 -28.77 -8.47
N GLU A 393 -6.92 -28.62 -7.16
CA GLU A 393 -6.48 -29.65 -6.23
C GLU A 393 -7.48 -30.81 -6.19
N CYS A 394 -8.77 -30.51 -6.32
CA CYS A 394 -9.85 -31.48 -6.50
C CYS A 394 -9.68 -32.37 -7.76
N CYS A 395 -9.00 -31.89 -8.81
CA CYS A 395 -8.73 -32.65 -10.03
C CYS A 395 -7.63 -33.70 -9.83
N ILE A 396 -6.62 -33.46 -8.97
CA ILE A 396 -5.57 -34.44 -8.66
C ILE A 396 -6.19 -35.74 -8.13
N GLY A 397 -7.08 -35.64 -7.14
CA GLY A 397 -7.76 -36.80 -6.56
C GLY A 397 -8.68 -37.55 -7.53
N THR A 398 -9.10 -36.91 -8.63
CA THR A 398 -9.79 -37.58 -9.74
C THR A 398 -8.81 -38.31 -10.67
N ILE A 399 -7.65 -37.70 -10.97
CA ILE A 399 -6.61 -38.30 -11.80
C ILE A 399 -6.07 -39.61 -11.18
N GLU A 400 -5.75 -39.60 -9.88
CA GLU A 400 -5.25 -40.79 -9.18
C GLU A 400 -6.27 -41.94 -9.16
N ARG A 401 -7.55 -41.62 -8.93
CA ARG A 401 -8.65 -42.59 -8.87
C ARG A 401 -8.82 -43.33 -10.20
N ASP A 402 -8.88 -42.59 -11.29
CA ASP A 402 -9.30 -43.09 -12.59
C ASP A 402 -8.12 -43.72 -13.37
N THR A 403 -6.90 -43.17 -13.27
CA THR A 403 -5.70 -43.69 -13.97
C THR A 403 -4.91 -44.75 -13.20
N GLY A 404 -4.93 -44.70 -11.86
CA GLY A 404 -4.04 -45.50 -11.01
C GLY A 404 -2.58 -45.01 -10.97
N CYS A 405 -2.25 -43.92 -11.67
CA CYS A 405 -0.97 -43.22 -11.47
C CYS A 405 -1.05 -42.39 -10.18
N SER A 406 0.02 -42.34 -9.40
CA SER A 406 0.05 -41.63 -8.12
C SER A 406 1.33 -40.84 -7.93
N ILE A 407 1.26 -39.78 -7.11
CA ILE A 407 2.45 -38.99 -6.76
C ILE A 407 3.45 -39.88 -5.98
N SER A 408 2.95 -40.85 -5.20
CA SER A 408 3.75 -41.82 -4.44
C SER A 408 4.52 -42.83 -5.31
N ASP A 409 3.96 -43.23 -6.45
CA ASP A 409 4.61 -44.19 -7.37
C ASP A 409 5.55 -43.50 -8.37
N GLY A 410 5.67 -42.16 -8.31
CA GLY A 410 6.54 -41.37 -9.17
C GLY A 410 6.09 -41.35 -10.64
N ASN A 411 4.80 -41.59 -10.91
CA ASN A 411 4.22 -41.61 -12.25
C ASN A 411 2.97 -40.74 -12.40
N LEU A 412 2.56 -40.01 -11.37
CA LEU A 412 1.81 -38.75 -11.52
C LEU A 412 2.76 -37.61 -11.11
N LEU A 413 3.05 -36.72 -12.05
CA LEU A 413 3.98 -35.60 -11.90
C LEU A 413 3.20 -34.27 -11.98
N PRO A 414 2.85 -33.65 -10.82
CA PRO A 414 2.34 -32.28 -10.79
C PRO A 414 3.48 -31.33 -11.20
N VAL A 415 3.33 -30.66 -12.33
CA VAL A 415 4.35 -29.76 -12.87
C VAL A 415 4.01 -28.34 -12.46
N HIS A 416 4.83 -27.75 -11.58
CA HIS A 416 4.65 -26.39 -11.07
C HIS A 416 4.52 -25.39 -12.22
N ARG A 417 3.44 -24.60 -12.23
CA ARG A 417 3.11 -23.68 -13.33
C ARG A 417 2.37 -22.45 -12.79
N SER A 418 2.35 -21.37 -13.57
CA SER A 418 1.53 -20.19 -13.25
C SER A 418 0.05 -20.52 -13.29
N VAL A 419 -0.68 -20.06 -12.26
CA VAL A 419 -2.12 -20.28 -12.04
C VAL A 419 -2.99 -19.89 -13.24
N ASP A 420 -2.56 -18.89 -14.00
CA ASP A 420 -3.22 -18.35 -15.20
C ASP A 420 -3.13 -19.27 -16.43
N LYS A 421 -2.43 -20.38 -16.34
CA LYS A 421 -2.34 -21.33 -17.45
C LYS A 421 -3.55 -22.25 -17.47
N PRO A 422 -4.15 -22.52 -18.65
CA PRO A 422 -5.31 -23.39 -18.72
C PRO A 422 -4.97 -24.79 -18.22
N LEU A 423 -5.76 -25.28 -17.26
CA LEU A 423 -5.64 -26.62 -16.68
C LEU A 423 -5.44 -27.67 -17.77
N TRP A 424 -4.40 -28.49 -17.61
CA TRP A 424 -4.15 -29.60 -18.52
C TRP A 424 -3.66 -30.86 -17.80
N PHE A 425 -3.80 -31.97 -18.49
CA PHE A 425 -3.11 -33.20 -18.19
C PHE A 425 -2.59 -33.84 -19.47
N ALA A 426 -1.49 -34.57 -19.37
CA ALA A 426 -0.93 -35.36 -20.45
C ALA A 426 -0.69 -36.78 -19.94
N ILE A 427 -1.31 -37.77 -20.59
CA ILE A 427 -1.04 -39.18 -20.34
C ILE A 427 0.02 -39.62 -21.35
N PHE A 428 1.14 -40.14 -20.87
CA PHE A 428 2.26 -40.64 -21.67
C PHE A 428 2.44 -42.14 -21.46
N ASP A 429 2.55 -42.90 -22.54
CA ASP A 429 2.95 -44.30 -22.53
C ASP A 429 4.43 -44.44 -22.93
N ASN A 430 5.23 -45.01 -22.01
CA ASN A 430 6.65 -45.23 -22.23
C ASN A 430 6.97 -46.36 -23.22
N GLU A 431 6.04 -47.27 -23.53
CA GLU A 431 6.26 -48.34 -24.51
C GLU A 431 6.13 -47.82 -25.95
N THR A 432 5.02 -47.14 -26.28
CA THR A 432 4.79 -46.58 -27.63
C THR A 432 5.42 -45.21 -27.85
N LYS A 433 5.75 -44.48 -26.78
CA LYS A 433 6.11 -43.04 -26.77
C LYS A 433 4.98 -42.11 -27.21
N ASN A 434 3.73 -42.59 -27.27
CA ASN A 434 2.56 -41.75 -27.54
C ASN A 434 2.15 -41.00 -26.27
N CYS A 435 1.62 -39.79 -26.49
CA CYS A 435 1.16 -38.90 -25.45
C CYS A 435 -0.19 -38.30 -25.87
N VAL A 436 -1.21 -38.43 -25.04
CA VAL A 436 -2.48 -37.67 -25.18
C VAL A 436 -2.44 -36.50 -24.23
N TYR A 437 -2.42 -35.30 -24.79
CA TYR A 437 -2.44 -34.02 -24.09
C TYR A 437 -3.85 -33.42 -24.17
N ALA A 438 -4.47 -33.17 -23.02
CA ALA A 438 -5.80 -32.59 -22.91
C ALA A 438 -5.75 -31.27 -22.12
N VAL A 439 -6.33 -30.22 -22.71
CA VAL A 439 -6.35 -28.85 -22.16
C VAL A 439 -7.78 -28.39 -21.99
N TYR A 440 -8.12 -27.88 -20.79
CA TYR A 440 -9.39 -27.22 -20.53
C TYR A 440 -9.43 -25.84 -21.20
N LYS A 441 -10.38 -25.63 -22.12
CA LYS A 441 -10.64 -24.37 -22.83
C LYS A 441 -12.13 -24.25 -23.12
N ASP A 442 -12.66 -23.03 -23.01
CA ASP A 442 -14.04 -22.71 -23.41
C ASP A 442 -15.10 -23.63 -22.77
N GLY A 443 -14.87 -24.06 -21.52
CA GLY A 443 -15.77 -24.91 -20.75
C GLY A 443 -15.63 -26.43 -20.97
N ALA A 444 -14.64 -26.89 -21.76
CA ALA A 444 -14.44 -28.31 -22.05
C ALA A 444 -12.95 -28.67 -22.24
N PHE A 445 -12.61 -29.96 -22.13
CA PHE A 445 -11.27 -30.43 -22.50
C PHE A 445 -11.16 -30.69 -24.01
N ALA A 446 -10.10 -30.18 -24.63
CA ALA A 446 -9.68 -30.53 -25.98
C ALA A 446 -8.41 -31.39 -25.92
N ALA A 447 -8.49 -32.63 -26.45
CA ALA A 447 -7.39 -33.60 -26.44
C ALA A 447 -6.66 -33.68 -27.80
N THR A 448 -5.37 -34.01 -27.78
CA THR A 448 -4.55 -34.27 -28.97
C THR A 448 -3.52 -35.35 -28.67
N GLU A 449 -3.40 -36.34 -29.56
CA GLU A 449 -2.39 -37.39 -29.51
C GLU A 449 -1.13 -36.98 -30.32
N VAL A 450 0.06 -37.24 -29.78
CA VAL A 450 1.33 -37.06 -30.48
C VAL A 450 2.40 -38.03 -29.94
N ASN A 451 3.30 -38.49 -30.81
CA ASN A 451 4.48 -39.26 -30.40
C ASN A 451 5.64 -38.30 -30.05
N ILE A 452 6.24 -38.47 -28.86
CA ILE A 452 7.24 -37.55 -28.30
C ILE A 452 8.63 -38.17 -28.07
N ALA A 453 8.99 -39.21 -28.83
CA ALA A 453 10.33 -39.82 -28.78
C ALA A 453 11.48 -38.81 -28.98
N GLU A 454 12.65 -39.08 -28.39
CA GLU A 454 13.80 -38.16 -28.37
C GLU A 454 14.19 -37.64 -29.76
N GLU A 455 14.25 -38.52 -30.76
CA GLU A 455 14.62 -38.17 -32.13
C GLU A 455 13.66 -37.16 -32.78
N ASN A 456 12.39 -37.16 -32.35
CA ASN A 456 11.40 -36.19 -32.81
C ASN A 456 11.64 -34.84 -32.11
N VAL A 457 11.87 -34.82 -30.80
CA VAL A 457 11.92 -33.58 -30.01
C VAL A 457 13.30 -32.90 -30.03
N THR A 458 14.35 -33.59 -30.49
CA THR A 458 15.72 -33.07 -30.63
C THR A 458 16.10 -32.68 -32.07
N ALA A 459 15.25 -32.97 -33.06
CA ALA A 459 15.39 -32.56 -34.46
C ALA A 459 14.50 -31.35 -34.79
N GLY A 460 14.94 -30.47 -35.70
CA GLY A 460 14.23 -29.21 -35.99
C GLY A 460 12.79 -29.40 -36.52
N ASP A 461 12.60 -30.30 -37.49
CA ASP A 461 11.28 -30.54 -38.08
C ASP A 461 10.35 -31.31 -37.13
N GLY A 462 10.87 -32.29 -36.40
CA GLY A 462 10.12 -33.03 -35.38
C GLY A 462 9.71 -32.12 -34.22
N TRP A 463 10.62 -31.28 -33.73
CA TRP A 463 10.33 -30.27 -32.70
C TRP A 463 9.22 -29.31 -33.13
N ASN A 464 9.23 -28.87 -34.39
CA ASN A 464 8.15 -28.04 -34.93
C ASN A 464 6.80 -28.80 -34.98
N ALA A 465 6.80 -30.11 -35.25
CA ALA A 465 5.60 -30.95 -35.19
C ALA A 465 5.10 -31.14 -33.75
N THR A 466 5.97 -31.48 -32.80
CA THR A 466 5.62 -31.60 -31.37
C THR A 466 5.13 -30.27 -30.81
N LYS A 467 5.80 -29.15 -31.14
CA LYS A 467 5.38 -27.79 -30.75
C LYS A 467 4.05 -27.37 -31.39
N LYS A 468 3.71 -27.91 -32.56
CA LYS A 468 2.38 -27.70 -33.18
C LYS A 468 1.28 -28.50 -32.46
N ALA A 469 1.57 -29.70 -31.97
CA ALA A 469 0.61 -30.54 -31.26
C ALA A 469 0.40 -30.11 -29.79
N LEU A 470 1.48 -29.84 -29.06
CA LEU A 470 1.46 -29.52 -27.62
C LEU A 470 1.49 -28.01 -27.32
N GLY A 471 1.71 -27.18 -28.34
CA GLY A 471 1.74 -25.72 -28.17
C GLY A 471 2.91 -25.24 -27.32
N ALA A 472 2.62 -24.42 -26.31
CA ALA A 472 3.62 -23.86 -25.40
C ALA A 472 4.28 -24.93 -24.51
N ASP A 473 3.56 -26.02 -24.22
CA ASP A 473 3.95 -27.06 -23.27
C ASP A 473 4.86 -28.14 -23.85
N ALA A 474 5.16 -28.04 -25.15
CA ALA A 474 6.04 -28.97 -25.83
C ALA A 474 7.41 -29.13 -25.16
N PHE A 475 7.97 -28.09 -24.53
CA PHE A 475 9.30 -28.17 -23.91
C PHE A 475 9.26 -28.89 -22.56
N THR A 476 8.24 -28.57 -21.77
CA THR A 476 7.91 -29.22 -20.50
C THR A 476 7.56 -30.69 -20.74
N ILE A 477 6.48 -30.98 -21.47
CA ILE A 477 5.99 -32.35 -21.65
C ILE A 477 7.06 -33.23 -22.31
N ALA A 478 7.73 -32.78 -23.39
CA ALA A 478 8.77 -33.58 -24.03
C ALA A 478 9.99 -33.80 -23.12
N GLY A 479 10.47 -32.76 -22.44
CA GLY A 479 11.65 -32.85 -21.59
C GLY A 479 11.43 -33.75 -20.37
N VAL A 480 10.30 -33.56 -19.67
CA VAL A 480 9.95 -34.30 -18.45
C VAL A 480 9.61 -35.76 -18.77
N ALA A 481 8.75 -36.02 -19.75
CA ALA A 481 8.32 -37.39 -20.07
C ALA A 481 9.47 -38.25 -20.61
N ASN A 482 10.37 -37.70 -21.43
CA ASN A 482 11.57 -38.45 -21.86
C ASN A 482 12.55 -38.67 -20.71
N ALA A 483 12.77 -37.68 -19.82
CA ALA A 483 13.65 -37.87 -18.66
C ALA A 483 13.12 -38.97 -17.72
N TRP A 484 11.82 -38.95 -17.40
CA TRP A 484 11.17 -40.04 -16.66
C TRP A 484 11.28 -41.37 -17.40
N GLY A 485 11.02 -41.38 -18.71
CA GLY A 485 11.10 -42.58 -19.55
C GLY A 485 12.52 -43.18 -19.67
N TYR A 486 13.57 -42.36 -19.51
CA TYR A 486 14.97 -42.78 -19.41
C TYR A 486 15.42 -43.15 -17.99
N GLY A 487 14.51 -43.12 -17.00
CA GLY A 487 14.82 -43.48 -15.62
C GLY A 487 15.60 -42.41 -14.86
N ALA A 488 15.31 -41.13 -15.14
CA ALA A 488 15.84 -40.02 -14.33
C ALA A 488 15.55 -40.24 -12.83
N PRO A 489 16.52 -39.99 -11.93
CA PRO A 489 16.33 -40.12 -10.50
C PRO A 489 15.13 -39.31 -9.99
N ASN A 490 14.35 -39.86 -9.06
CA ASN A 490 13.13 -39.21 -8.58
C ASN A 490 13.43 -37.87 -7.86
N ASP A 491 14.56 -37.74 -7.19
CA ASP A 491 15.01 -36.47 -6.59
C ASP A 491 15.37 -35.42 -7.65
N PHE A 492 15.94 -35.84 -8.79
CA PHE A 492 16.09 -34.96 -9.95
C PHE A 492 14.73 -34.59 -10.58
N LEU A 493 13.79 -35.53 -10.69
CA LEU A 493 12.44 -35.25 -11.18
C LEU A 493 11.69 -34.27 -10.26
N LYS A 494 11.88 -34.32 -8.93
CA LYS A 494 11.34 -33.29 -8.02
C LYS A 494 11.94 -31.89 -8.24
N CYS A 495 13.22 -31.80 -8.63
CA CYS A 495 13.79 -30.52 -9.07
C CYS A 495 13.11 -30.01 -10.35
N VAL A 496 12.78 -30.92 -11.27
CA VAL A 496 12.16 -30.62 -12.57
C VAL A 496 10.68 -30.25 -12.44
N GLU A 497 9.92 -30.95 -11.58
CA GLU A 497 8.54 -30.60 -11.21
C GLU A 497 8.48 -29.16 -10.71
N PHE A 498 9.36 -28.78 -9.78
CA PHE A 498 9.44 -27.43 -9.21
C PHE A 498 9.87 -26.37 -10.25
N HIS A 499 10.84 -26.68 -11.11
CA HIS A 499 11.34 -25.75 -12.14
C HIS A 499 10.42 -25.63 -13.38
N ASN A 500 9.25 -26.26 -13.39
CA ASN A 500 8.35 -26.47 -14.53
C ASN A 500 8.94 -27.32 -15.69
N HIS A 501 10.25 -27.30 -15.90
CA HIS A 501 10.87 -27.84 -17.10
C HIS A 501 12.31 -28.30 -16.84
N LEU A 502 12.84 -29.10 -17.77
CA LEU A 502 14.17 -29.67 -17.68
C LEU A 502 15.19 -28.84 -18.49
N CYS A 503 16.06 -28.08 -17.80
CA CYS A 503 17.14 -27.30 -18.45
C CYS A 503 18.55 -27.59 -17.90
N PRO A 504 19.62 -27.25 -18.65
CA PRO A 504 21.00 -27.37 -18.16
C PRO A 504 21.30 -26.46 -16.95
N GLY A 505 20.55 -25.37 -16.79
CA GLY A 505 20.63 -24.48 -15.62
C GLY A 505 20.24 -25.20 -14.33
N LEU A 506 19.11 -25.91 -14.34
CA LEU A 506 18.67 -26.75 -13.24
C LEU A 506 19.64 -27.91 -12.99
N SER A 507 20.12 -28.54 -14.07
CA SER A 507 21.11 -29.62 -14.02
C SER A 507 22.40 -29.17 -13.32
N SER A 508 22.85 -27.93 -13.55
CA SER A 508 24.01 -27.35 -12.84
C SER A 508 23.80 -27.24 -11.32
N GLY A 509 22.56 -26.97 -10.88
CA GLY A 509 22.22 -26.93 -9.44
C GLY A 509 22.17 -28.31 -8.79
N TYR A 510 21.66 -29.32 -9.50
CA TYR A 510 21.71 -30.72 -9.04
C TYR A 510 23.17 -31.15 -8.81
N LEU A 511 24.07 -30.82 -9.74
CA LEU A 511 25.50 -31.08 -9.64
C LEU A 511 26.17 -30.28 -8.51
N ILE A 512 25.82 -29.01 -8.30
CA ILE A 512 26.33 -28.21 -7.17
C ILE A 512 25.87 -28.78 -5.82
N ALA A 513 24.60 -29.16 -5.69
CA ALA A 513 24.08 -29.82 -4.50
C ALA A 513 24.76 -31.18 -4.25
N GLY A 514 25.01 -31.96 -5.29
CA GLY A 514 25.81 -33.19 -5.23
C GLY A 514 27.24 -32.93 -4.70
N TYR A 515 27.93 -31.94 -5.27
CA TYR A 515 29.29 -31.57 -4.84
C TYR A 515 29.34 -31.17 -3.35
N ILE A 516 28.36 -30.38 -2.90
CA ILE A 516 28.24 -29.96 -1.50
C ILE A 516 28.03 -31.17 -0.59
N ARG A 517 27.12 -32.09 -0.95
CA ARG A 517 26.87 -33.34 -0.18
C ARG A 517 28.08 -34.25 -0.09
N GLU A 518 28.90 -34.32 -1.13
CA GLU A 518 30.13 -35.13 -1.16
C GLU A 518 31.28 -34.51 -0.35
N ASN A 519 31.48 -33.19 -0.45
CA ASN A 519 32.71 -32.54 0.01
C ASN A 519 32.57 -31.73 1.31
N TYR A 520 31.35 -31.34 1.69
CA TYR A 520 31.09 -30.51 2.89
C TYR A 520 30.13 -31.17 3.91
N PRO A 521 30.16 -32.50 4.13
CA PRO A 521 29.15 -33.19 4.94
C PRO A 521 29.05 -32.63 6.36
N LEU A 522 27.80 -32.40 6.81
CA LEU A 522 27.50 -31.79 8.10
C LEU A 522 27.90 -32.68 9.28
N GLY A 523 28.62 -32.08 10.24
CA GLY A 523 28.85 -32.64 11.57
C GLY A 523 27.64 -32.49 12.49
N ALA A 524 27.76 -33.03 13.71
CA ALA A 524 26.71 -32.94 14.72
C ALA A 524 26.47 -31.47 15.14
N GLY A 525 25.24 -30.99 14.94
CA GLY A 525 24.84 -29.60 15.24
C GLY A 525 25.15 -28.59 14.14
N GLU A 526 25.59 -29.05 12.97
CA GLU A 526 25.87 -28.20 11.81
C GLU A 526 24.70 -28.13 10.82
N SER A 527 24.58 -27.00 10.13
CA SER A 527 23.59 -26.74 9.08
C SER A 527 24.21 -25.95 7.93
N TYR A 528 23.70 -26.12 6.71
CA TYR A 528 24.09 -25.27 5.57
C TYR A 528 23.31 -23.94 5.56
N THR A 529 23.93 -22.92 4.97
CA THR A 529 23.27 -21.71 4.47
C THR A 529 23.90 -21.36 3.13
N TRP A 530 23.11 -21.27 2.06
CA TRP A 530 23.59 -20.93 0.72
C TRP A 530 23.30 -19.46 0.38
N ILE A 531 24.23 -18.78 -0.28
CA ILE A 531 24.08 -17.42 -0.78
C ILE A 531 24.24 -17.47 -2.31
N GLY A 532 23.11 -17.52 -3.02
CA GLY A 532 23.06 -17.51 -4.48
C GLY A 532 23.23 -16.09 -5.01
N CYS A 533 24.49 -15.64 -5.07
CA CYS A 533 24.88 -14.34 -5.62
C CYS A 533 26.07 -14.53 -6.58
N PRO A 534 25.88 -14.52 -7.91
CA PRO A 534 24.62 -14.35 -8.64
C PRO A 534 23.74 -15.60 -8.67
N ASN A 535 22.43 -15.37 -8.79
CA ASN A 535 21.38 -16.39 -8.89
C ASN A 535 21.10 -16.83 -10.34
N TRP A 536 20.79 -18.11 -10.53
CA TRP A 536 20.17 -18.65 -11.76
C TRP A 536 19.39 -19.93 -11.45
N CYS A 537 18.88 -20.65 -12.46
CA CYS A 537 18.12 -21.91 -12.35
C CYS A 537 18.75 -23.01 -11.44
N LYS A 538 20.03 -22.87 -11.04
CA LYS A 538 20.65 -23.77 -10.08
C LYS A 538 20.03 -23.67 -8.69
N GLU A 539 19.52 -22.50 -8.29
CA GLU A 539 19.01 -22.30 -6.93
C GLU A 539 17.87 -23.28 -6.67
N ASP A 540 16.99 -23.51 -7.64
CA ASP A 540 15.83 -24.41 -7.53
C ASP A 540 16.21 -25.86 -7.20
N ALA A 541 17.29 -26.39 -7.77
CA ALA A 541 17.79 -27.72 -7.40
C ALA A 541 18.50 -27.69 -6.03
N ILE A 542 19.16 -26.60 -5.65
CA ILE A 542 19.75 -26.42 -4.31
C ILE A 542 18.63 -26.36 -3.25
N GLN A 543 17.53 -25.67 -3.54
CA GLN A 543 16.32 -25.60 -2.71
C GLN A 543 15.74 -27.00 -2.47
N VAL A 544 15.50 -27.76 -3.53
CA VAL A 544 14.87 -29.09 -3.44
C VAL A 544 15.79 -30.14 -2.78
N LEU A 545 17.09 -30.15 -3.08
CA LEU A 545 17.98 -31.27 -2.69
C LEU A 545 18.71 -31.08 -1.35
N LEU A 546 18.98 -29.83 -0.96
CA LEU A 546 19.67 -29.52 0.29
C LEU A 546 18.72 -29.00 1.38
N ASP A 547 17.42 -28.90 1.06
CA ASP A 547 16.40 -28.28 1.91
C ASP A 547 16.69 -26.80 2.26
N LEU A 548 17.39 -26.12 1.34
CA LEU A 548 17.85 -24.75 1.50
C LEU A 548 16.92 -23.80 0.76
N THR A 549 15.84 -23.38 1.41
CA THR A 549 14.88 -22.44 0.81
C THR A 549 15.02 -21.04 1.43
N PRO A 550 14.62 -19.98 0.71
CA PRO A 550 14.48 -18.64 1.29
C PRO A 550 13.59 -18.65 2.54
N GLY A 551 12.46 -19.36 2.49
CA GLY A 551 11.54 -19.51 3.63
C GLY A 551 12.16 -20.23 4.85
N LYS A 552 13.16 -21.10 4.66
CA LYS A 552 13.90 -21.75 5.74
C LYS A 552 15.08 -20.90 6.26
N LYS A 553 15.24 -19.67 5.75
CA LYS A 553 16.37 -18.75 6.04
C LYS A 553 17.74 -19.40 5.78
N SER A 554 17.78 -20.38 4.88
CA SER A 554 18.92 -21.25 4.59
C SER A 554 19.36 -21.20 3.12
N LEU A 555 18.61 -20.51 2.25
CA LEU A 555 19.10 -20.00 0.97
C LEU A 555 18.80 -18.50 0.84
N ILE A 556 19.77 -17.75 0.33
CA ILE A 556 19.74 -16.29 0.21
C ILE A 556 20.09 -15.96 -1.25
N ALA A 557 19.09 -15.77 -2.11
CA ALA A 557 19.32 -15.33 -3.48
C ALA A 557 19.50 -13.81 -3.50
N LYS A 558 20.65 -13.31 -3.95
CA LYS A 558 20.95 -11.87 -4.07
C LYS A 558 21.44 -11.55 -5.48
N GLN A 559 20.86 -10.53 -6.09
CA GLN A 559 21.25 -10.03 -7.41
C GLN A 559 22.15 -8.81 -7.21
N ARG A 560 23.45 -8.93 -7.55
CA ARG A 560 24.37 -7.77 -7.54
C ARG A 560 24.08 -6.86 -8.74
N SER A 561 24.18 -5.55 -8.56
CA SER A 561 23.99 -4.55 -9.63
C SER A 561 25.00 -4.74 -10.76
N GLY A 562 24.59 -4.41 -11.99
CA GLY A 562 25.17 -4.98 -13.21
C GLY A 562 26.61 -4.60 -13.59
N GLU A 563 27.32 -3.78 -12.81
CA GLU A 563 28.62 -3.22 -13.21
C GLU A 563 29.84 -4.11 -12.90
N LEU A 564 29.70 -5.23 -12.18
CA LEU A 564 30.83 -6.10 -11.78
C LEU A 564 30.85 -7.51 -12.40
N PHE A 565 30.21 -7.70 -13.56
CA PHE A 565 30.48 -8.87 -14.42
C PHE A 565 31.76 -8.70 -15.27
N VAL A 566 32.91 -8.46 -14.63
CA VAL A 566 34.20 -8.32 -15.32
C VAL A 566 35.26 -9.25 -14.72
N LYS A 567 35.36 -10.46 -15.31
CA LYS A 567 36.55 -11.35 -15.41
C LYS A 567 37.28 -11.71 -14.09
N GLU A 568 37.55 -12.96 -13.75
CA GLU A 568 37.65 -14.21 -14.53
C GLU A 568 37.00 -15.37 -13.76
N LYS A 569 36.21 -16.21 -14.46
CA LYS A 569 35.34 -17.28 -13.94
C LYS A 569 34.12 -16.79 -13.14
N PRO A 570 32.89 -17.26 -13.47
CA PRO A 570 31.68 -16.81 -12.79
C PRO A 570 31.55 -17.48 -11.42
N LEU A 571 31.42 -16.68 -10.37
CA LEU A 571 30.97 -17.15 -9.06
C LEU A 571 29.57 -17.79 -9.20
N ALA A 572 29.37 -18.89 -8.50
CA ALA A 572 28.09 -19.57 -8.38
C ALA A 572 27.35 -19.14 -7.10
N GLY A 573 28.06 -18.99 -5.99
CA GLY A 573 27.49 -18.59 -4.71
C GLY A 573 28.41 -18.93 -3.55
N ILE A 574 27.97 -18.62 -2.33
CA ILE A 574 28.71 -18.86 -1.09
C ILE A 574 27.96 -19.90 -0.26
N LEU A 575 28.63 -20.96 0.18
CA LEU A 575 28.12 -21.85 1.22
C LEU A 575 28.71 -21.45 2.57
N ILE A 576 27.86 -21.36 3.58
CA ILE A 576 28.25 -21.28 4.98
C ILE A 576 27.84 -22.59 5.66
N VAL A 577 28.79 -23.30 6.25
CA VAL A 577 28.53 -24.41 7.17
C VAL A 577 28.56 -23.85 8.58
N TRP A 578 27.40 -23.82 9.24
CA TRP A 578 27.19 -23.16 10.52
C TRP A 578 27.04 -24.16 11.66
N ASN A 579 27.85 -24.05 12.72
CA ASN A 579 27.68 -24.86 13.93
C ASN A 579 26.86 -24.11 14.99
N SER A 580 25.60 -24.53 15.15
CA SER A 580 24.63 -23.91 16.06
C SER A 580 25.01 -23.95 17.55
N THR A 581 25.82 -24.93 17.95
CA THR A 581 26.27 -25.14 19.35
C THR A 581 27.54 -24.36 19.65
N ALA A 582 28.49 -24.34 18.73
CA ALA A 582 29.74 -23.57 18.86
C ALA A 582 29.58 -22.07 18.55
N LYS A 583 28.46 -21.66 17.93
CA LYS A 583 28.16 -20.28 17.50
C LYS A 583 29.21 -19.71 16.54
N SER A 584 29.71 -20.57 15.66
CA SER A 584 30.74 -20.29 14.67
C SER A 584 30.44 -21.04 13.38
N GLY A 585 30.78 -20.46 12.23
CA GLY A 585 30.68 -21.11 10.93
C GLY A 585 31.94 -20.95 10.08
N ARG A 586 31.96 -21.68 8.97
CA ARG A 586 32.96 -21.59 7.90
C ARG A 586 32.26 -21.31 6.57
N GLY A 587 32.72 -20.28 5.86
CA GLY A 587 32.21 -19.88 4.56
C GLY A 587 33.16 -20.25 3.42
N VAL A 588 32.62 -20.54 2.24
CA VAL A 588 33.39 -20.81 1.00
C VAL A 588 32.58 -20.37 -0.22
N ALA A 589 33.22 -19.68 -1.17
CA ALA A 589 32.60 -19.33 -2.46
C ALA A 589 32.93 -20.38 -3.54
N PHE A 590 32.03 -20.59 -4.51
CA PHE A 590 32.15 -21.57 -5.60
C PHE A 590 32.09 -20.95 -7.00
N GLN A 591 32.49 -21.74 -8.01
CA GLN A 591 32.30 -21.49 -9.46
C GLN A 591 31.80 -22.77 -10.17
N TYR A 592 31.24 -22.61 -11.37
CA TYR A 592 30.74 -23.70 -12.22
C TYR A 592 31.36 -23.70 -13.63
N ASP A 593 31.77 -24.87 -14.13
CA ASP A 593 32.35 -25.05 -15.46
C ASP A 593 31.30 -25.36 -16.54
N TRP A 594 30.91 -24.30 -17.23
CA TRP A 594 30.00 -24.36 -18.39
C TRP A 594 30.64 -24.93 -19.66
N GLU A 595 31.96 -24.90 -19.81
CA GLU A 595 32.65 -25.39 -21.01
C GLU A 595 32.59 -26.92 -21.06
N THR A 596 32.94 -27.58 -19.95
CA THR A 596 32.85 -29.04 -19.81
C THR A 596 31.42 -29.55 -20.02
N ALA A 597 30.41 -28.88 -19.46
CA ALA A 597 29.00 -29.24 -19.62
C ALA A 597 28.49 -29.15 -21.07
N CYS A 598 28.90 -28.12 -21.82
CA CYS A 598 28.55 -27.98 -23.24
C CYS A 598 29.17 -29.09 -24.09
N ASN A 599 30.46 -29.38 -23.85
CA ASN A 599 31.22 -30.36 -24.63
C ASN A 599 30.66 -31.78 -24.50
N LEU A 600 30.28 -32.22 -23.29
CA LEU A 600 29.73 -33.56 -23.06
C LEU A 600 28.35 -33.76 -23.69
N SER A 601 27.53 -32.71 -23.75
CA SER A 601 26.20 -32.77 -24.36
C SER A 601 26.19 -32.51 -25.88
N GLY A 602 27.37 -32.31 -26.49
CA GLY A 602 27.51 -32.10 -27.93
C GLY A 602 26.90 -30.80 -28.46
N ILE A 603 26.91 -29.73 -27.64
CA ILE A 603 26.31 -28.42 -27.96
C ILE A 603 27.32 -27.28 -27.86
N ASN A 604 27.13 -26.19 -28.61
CA ASN A 604 27.98 -25.00 -28.48
C ASN A 604 27.35 -24.01 -27.50
N SER A 605 28.16 -23.35 -26.66
CA SER A 605 27.68 -22.35 -25.69
C SER A 605 26.97 -21.14 -26.33
N GLY A 606 27.31 -20.80 -27.58
CA GLY A 606 26.60 -19.79 -28.37
C GLY A 606 25.15 -20.16 -28.72
N ASP A 607 24.84 -21.46 -28.81
CA ASP A 607 23.53 -21.96 -29.24
C ASP A 607 22.46 -21.82 -28.14
N PHE A 608 22.83 -21.42 -26.92
CA PHE A 608 21.89 -20.97 -25.89
C PHE A 608 21.23 -19.62 -26.23
N LYS A 609 21.87 -18.79 -27.07
CA LYS A 609 21.39 -17.48 -27.53
C LYS A 609 21.52 -17.37 -29.07
N PRO A 610 20.87 -18.25 -29.86
CA PRO A 610 21.02 -18.28 -31.30
C PRO A 610 20.26 -17.09 -31.95
N PRO A 611 20.64 -16.65 -33.16
CA PRO A 611 19.90 -15.63 -33.89
C PRO A 611 18.43 -16.01 -34.05
N GLY A 612 17.52 -15.08 -33.76
CA GLY A 612 16.07 -15.31 -33.71
C GLY A 612 15.53 -15.86 -32.39
N GLY A 613 16.39 -16.14 -31.40
CA GLY A 613 15.98 -16.53 -30.05
C GLY A 613 15.03 -17.73 -30.03
N THR A 614 13.91 -17.61 -29.30
CA THR A 614 12.90 -18.66 -29.11
C THR A 614 12.13 -19.06 -30.38
N VAL A 615 12.23 -18.28 -31.46
CA VAL A 615 11.64 -18.61 -32.77
C VAL A 615 12.51 -19.65 -33.50
N ASN A 616 13.81 -19.72 -33.20
CA ASN A 616 14.72 -20.68 -33.78
C ASN A 616 14.60 -22.04 -33.04
N PRO A 617 14.30 -23.16 -33.72
CA PRO A 617 14.24 -24.49 -33.10
C PRO A 617 15.54 -24.89 -32.36
N LEU A 618 16.68 -24.33 -32.76
CA LEU A 618 17.96 -24.54 -32.09
C LEU A 618 17.93 -24.11 -30.62
N PHE A 619 17.20 -23.04 -30.27
CA PHE A 619 17.09 -22.57 -28.88
C PHE A 619 16.52 -23.65 -27.95
N TRP A 620 15.52 -24.39 -28.41
CA TRP A 620 14.82 -25.41 -27.63
C TRP A 620 15.54 -26.77 -27.70
N THR A 621 15.88 -27.20 -28.91
CA THR A 621 16.58 -28.49 -29.12
C THR A 621 17.96 -28.53 -28.46
N THR A 622 18.70 -27.41 -28.40
CA THR A 622 19.96 -27.31 -27.63
C THR A 622 19.74 -27.50 -26.13
N ARG A 623 18.62 -27.01 -25.58
CA ARG A 623 18.30 -27.18 -24.16
C ARG A 623 17.86 -28.61 -23.83
N ILE A 624 17.04 -29.24 -24.68
CA ILE A 624 16.67 -30.66 -24.54
C ILE A 624 17.92 -31.53 -24.62
N LYS A 625 18.76 -31.37 -25.65
CA LYS A 625 20.03 -32.11 -25.81
C LYS A 625 20.99 -31.88 -24.64
N GLY A 626 21.11 -30.62 -24.20
CA GLY A 626 21.92 -30.25 -23.04
C GLY A 626 21.48 -30.99 -21.78
N SER A 627 20.18 -31.02 -21.49
CA SER A 627 19.68 -31.69 -20.28
C SER A 627 19.75 -33.21 -20.38
N LEU A 628 19.29 -33.80 -21.48
CA LEU A 628 19.31 -35.26 -21.67
C LEU A 628 20.74 -35.80 -21.73
N GLY A 629 21.66 -35.07 -22.36
CA GLY A 629 23.08 -35.39 -22.43
C GLY A 629 23.82 -35.31 -21.08
N LEU A 630 23.28 -34.58 -20.10
CA LEU A 630 23.82 -34.54 -18.73
C LEU A 630 23.25 -35.63 -17.82
N LEU A 631 22.11 -36.27 -18.14
CA LEU A 631 21.52 -37.35 -17.33
C LEU A 631 22.53 -38.46 -16.94
N PRO A 632 23.42 -38.95 -17.83
CA PRO A 632 24.41 -39.99 -17.50
C PRO A 632 25.56 -39.53 -16.59
N TYR A 633 25.64 -38.24 -16.24
CA TYR A 633 26.72 -37.64 -15.46
C TYR A 633 26.22 -36.92 -14.19
N LEU A 634 24.92 -37.03 -13.86
CA LEU A 634 24.35 -36.43 -12.65
C LEU A 634 24.99 -36.97 -11.34
N ASP A 635 25.66 -38.11 -11.40
CA ASP A 635 26.41 -38.74 -10.31
C ASP A 635 27.90 -38.33 -10.25
N GLN A 636 28.35 -37.38 -11.09
CA GLN A 636 29.76 -36.96 -11.21
C GLN A 636 29.94 -35.43 -11.03
N PRO A 637 29.49 -34.84 -9.90
CA PRO A 637 29.47 -33.40 -9.70
C PRO A 637 30.86 -32.74 -9.68
N GLY A 638 31.90 -33.47 -9.25
CA GLY A 638 33.29 -33.00 -9.23
C GLY A 638 33.90 -32.71 -10.61
N MET A 639 33.23 -33.06 -11.72
CA MET A 639 33.64 -32.64 -13.07
C MET A 639 33.30 -31.18 -13.38
N PHE A 640 32.39 -30.55 -12.63
CA PHE A 640 31.80 -29.25 -13.00
C PHE A 640 31.91 -28.16 -11.93
N VAL A 641 32.24 -28.49 -10.69
CA VAL A 641 32.14 -27.58 -9.53
C VAL A 641 33.48 -27.45 -8.80
N SER A 642 33.85 -26.24 -8.39
CA SER A 642 35.07 -25.98 -7.59
C SER A 642 34.98 -24.70 -6.73
N PRO A 643 35.73 -24.59 -5.62
CA PRO A 643 35.77 -23.37 -4.80
C PRO A 643 36.62 -22.25 -5.42
N THR A 644 36.38 -21.00 -5.00
CA THR A 644 37.09 -19.78 -5.44
C THR A 644 37.76 -19.01 -4.30
N THR A 645 37.38 -19.25 -3.05
CA THR A 645 38.07 -18.78 -1.85
C THR A 645 38.61 -19.96 -1.06
N ASP A 646 39.62 -19.73 -0.23
CA ASP A 646 39.84 -20.60 0.94
C ASP A 646 38.63 -20.52 1.89
N GLU A 647 38.52 -21.47 2.83
CA GLU A 647 37.49 -21.41 3.86
C GLU A 647 37.78 -20.26 4.85
N PHE A 648 36.81 -19.38 5.04
CA PHE A 648 36.90 -18.24 5.96
C PHE A 648 35.97 -18.43 7.17
N SER A 649 36.33 -17.85 8.32
CA SER A 649 35.47 -17.90 9.51
C SER A 649 34.30 -16.93 9.37
N VAL A 650 33.12 -17.35 9.82
CA VAL A 650 31.90 -16.54 9.88
C VAL A 650 31.46 -16.47 11.34
N THR A 651 31.24 -15.25 11.85
CA THR A 651 30.69 -15.03 13.20
C THR A 651 29.15 -15.12 13.21
N SER A 652 28.53 -15.16 14.39
CA SER A 652 27.06 -15.13 14.48
C SER A 652 26.51 -13.82 13.91
N GLU A 653 27.12 -12.69 14.29
CA GLU A 653 26.75 -11.35 13.81
C GLU A 653 26.88 -11.24 12.28
N GLN A 654 27.97 -11.75 11.70
CA GLN A 654 28.13 -11.76 10.24
C GLN A 654 27.09 -12.65 9.54
N LEU A 655 26.83 -13.85 10.07
CA LEU A 655 25.80 -14.73 9.49
C LEU A 655 24.39 -14.11 9.58
N ASP A 656 24.12 -13.33 10.61
CA ASP A 656 22.82 -12.66 10.75
C ASP A 656 22.74 -11.39 9.90
N ARG A 657 23.83 -10.62 9.73
CA ARG A 657 23.86 -9.47 8.82
C ARG A 657 23.83 -9.85 7.33
N VAL A 658 24.49 -10.91 6.86
CA VAL A 658 24.41 -11.31 5.44
C VAL A 658 22.98 -11.69 4.98
N LYS A 659 22.08 -12.00 5.92
CA LYS A 659 20.67 -12.31 5.66
C LYS A 659 19.80 -11.07 5.47
N MET A 660 20.20 -9.91 5.98
CA MET A 660 19.43 -8.66 5.90
C MET A 660 19.36 -8.14 4.45
N ALA A 661 18.30 -7.43 4.09
CA ALA A 661 18.24 -6.66 2.85
C ALA A 661 19.21 -5.47 2.92
N GLY A 662 19.59 -4.92 1.76
CA GLY A 662 20.58 -3.83 1.65
C GLY A 662 22.03 -4.22 2.01
N VAL A 663 22.26 -5.23 2.86
CA VAL A 663 23.59 -5.72 3.20
C VAL A 663 24.16 -6.51 2.02
N ASP A 664 25.21 -5.96 1.39
CA ASP A 664 26.03 -6.71 0.44
C ASP A 664 26.77 -7.82 1.23
N PRO A 665 26.54 -9.12 0.90
CA PRO A 665 27.15 -10.22 1.64
C PRO A 665 28.67 -10.28 1.44
N TYR A 666 29.21 -9.60 0.43
CA TYR A 666 30.65 -9.44 0.25
C TYR A 666 31.17 -8.36 1.23
N VAL A 667 30.56 -7.17 1.32
CA VAL A 667 30.87 -6.16 2.36
C VAL A 667 30.92 -6.82 3.75
N GLU A 668 29.83 -7.49 4.12
CA GLU A 668 29.63 -7.99 5.48
C GLU A 668 30.61 -9.11 5.90
N LEU A 669 30.97 -9.99 4.98
CA LEU A 669 31.92 -11.08 5.25
C LEU A 669 33.37 -10.60 5.26
N GLY A 670 33.60 -9.28 5.30
CA GLY A 670 34.92 -8.66 5.34
C GLY A 670 35.57 -8.60 3.96
N LEU A 671 34.76 -8.46 2.91
CA LEU A 671 35.22 -8.36 1.54
C LEU A 671 35.10 -6.89 0.98
N GLU A 672 34.29 -5.93 1.55
CA GLU A 672 34.01 -4.47 1.12
C GLU A 672 33.51 -3.49 2.32
N ASP A 673 33.02 -2.20 2.16
CA ASP A 673 32.88 -1.06 3.22
C ASP A 673 31.56 -0.11 3.30
N ALA A 674 31.39 0.89 4.25
CA ALA A 674 30.13 1.75 4.53
C ALA A 674 30.18 3.22 5.27
N PRO A 675 29.08 4.07 5.44
CA PRO A 675 29.02 5.55 5.88
C PRO A 675 28.02 6.09 7.04
N ASN A 676 27.76 7.45 7.29
CA ASN A 676 26.94 8.07 8.44
C ASN A 676 26.52 9.64 8.48
N HIS A 677 25.40 10.06 9.19
CA HIS A 677 24.85 11.37 9.80
C HIS A 677 24.43 12.71 9.05
N CYS A 678 23.41 13.45 9.61
CA CYS A 678 22.57 14.62 9.15
C CYS A 678 23.09 15.57 8.02
N ALA A 679 22.22 15.84 7.02
CA ALA A 679 22.65 16.28 5.68
C ALA A 679 22.14 17.63 5.10
N ILE A 680 21.03 18.23 5.55
CA ILE A 680 20.28 19.23 4.71
C ILE A 680 20.26 20.65 5.32
N ASP A 681 20.63 21.67 4.53
CA ASP A 681 20.49 23.11 4.85
C ASP A 681 19.66 23.81 3.75
N ILE A 682 18.61 24.54 4.14
CA ILE A 682 17.69 25.24 3.24
C ILE A 682 17.78 26.78 3.33
N SER A 683 18.52 27.33 4.30
CA SER A 683 18.43 28.77 4.64
C SER A 683 18.84 29.69 3.49
N GLY A 684 19.81 29.29 2.65
CA GLY A 684 20.21 30.07 1.48
C GLY A 684 19.08 30.22 0.46
N ALA A 685 18.46 29.10 0.06
CA ALA A 685 17.36 29.10 -0.91
C ALA A 685 16.13 29.87 -0.37
N LEU A 686 15.86 29.76 0.93
CA LEU A 686 14.76 30.46 1.59
C LEU A 686 14.99 31.98 1.59
N GLN A 687 16.21 32.45 1.89
CA GLN A 687 16.57 33.86 1.84
C GLN A 687 16.52 34.44 0.42
N ASP A 688 17.00 33.69 -0.58
CA ASP A 688 16.91 34.08 -1.99
C ASP A 688 15.44 34.21 -2.43
N ALA A 689 14.57 33.28 -2.03
CA ALA A 689 13.14 33.34 -2.33
C ALA A 689 12.43 34.55 -1.66
N MET A 690 12.76 34.87 -0.41
CA MET A 690 12.24 36.07 0.26
C MET A 690 12.70 37.36 -0.43
N ALA A 691 13.98 37.40 -0.83
CA ALA A 691 14.55 38.55 -1.53
C ALA A 691 13.93 38.74 -2.92
N THR A 692 13.56 37.66 -3.62
CA THR A 692 12.85 37.72 -4.91
C THR A 692 11.46 38.36 -4.77
N LEU A 693 10.71 38.07 -3.70
CA LEU A 693 9.39 38.67 -3.45
C LEU A 693 9.45 40.05 -2.76
N GLU A 694 10.64 40.60 -2.51
CA GLU A 694 10.88 41.81 -1.71
C GLU A 694 10.27 41.76 -0.28
N VAL A 695 10.02 40.55 0.26
CA VAL A 695 9.46 40.35 1.61
C VAL A 695 10.55 40.20 2.68
N SER A 696 10.18 40.49 3.92
CA SER A 696 11.04 40.27 5.09
C SER A 696 10.37 39.33 6.08
N ARG A 697 11.14 38.91 7.10
CA ARG A 697 10.59 38.19 8.26
C ARG A 697 9.40 38.97 8.85
N ASP A 698 8.34 38.26 9.21
CA ASP A 698 7.12 38.81 9.80
C ASP A 698 6.35 39.78 8.87
N SER A 699 6.58 39.74 7.54
CA SER A 699 5.79 40.51 6.56
C SER A 699 4.30 40.16 6.63
N PRO A 700 3.39 41.15 6.58
CA PRO A 700 1.95 40.89 6.50
C PRO A 700 1.63 40.16 5.19
N GLY A 701 0.61 39.31 5.22
CA GLY A 701 0.21 38.52 4.03
C GLY A 701 1.14 37.37 3.66
N LEU A 702 2.25 37.16 4.38
CA LEU A 702 3.18 36.07 4.11
C LEU A 702 2.63 34.70 4.57
N CYS A 703 2.69 33.71 3.68
CA CYS A 703 2.45 32.30 4.00
C CYS A 703 3.51 31.41 3.34
N VAL A 704 3.85 30.31 4.02
CA VAL A 704 4.75 29.29 3.50
C VAL A 704 4.03 27.94 3.42
N LEU A 705 4.09 27.30 2.26
CA LEU A 705 3.67 25.91 2.07
C LEU A 705 4.94 25.06 1.91
N THR A 706 4.97 23.86 2.47
CA THR A 706 6.12 22.94 2.32
C THR A 706 5.69 21.50 2.58
N ASP A 707 6.40 20.51 2.06
CA ASP A 707 6.29 19.11 2.48
C ASP A 707 7.36 18.69 3.50
N ALA A 708 8.10 19.66 4.06
CA ALA A 708 9.00 19.43 5.19
C ALA A 708 8.25 18.77 6.37
N GLY A 709 8.89 17.77 6.98
CA GLY A 709 8.28 16.89 7.97
C GLY A 709 7.49 15.71 7.38
N TYR A 710 7.35 15.62 6.05
CA TYR A 710 6.93 14.41 5.33
C TYR A 710 8.02 13.91 4.37
N ALA A 711 8.58 14.79 3.53
CA ALA A 711 9.63 14.41 2.60
C ALA A 711 10.91 13.94 3.32
N MET A 712 11.65 13.01 2.70
CA MET A 712 13.03 12.69 3.09
C MET A 712 14.03 13.16 2.04
N VAL A 713 15.23 13.53 2.47
CA VAL A 713 16.36 13.86 1.58
C VAL A 713 17.60 13.12 2.05
N ASP A 714 18.23 12.37 1.14
CA ASP A 714 19.41 11.53 1.39
C ASP A 714 19.24 10.58 2.61
N GLY A 715 18.02 10.08 2.83
CA GLY A 715 17.67 9.20 3.96
C GLY A 715 17.53 9.92 5.31
N ASN A 716 17.46 11.25 5.33
CA ASN A 716 17.21 12.06 6.52
C ASN A 716 15.80 12.66 6.46
N THR A 717 15.13 12.70 7.60
CA THR A 717 13.85 13.40 7.79
C THR A 717 14.05 14.92 7.74
N THR A 718 12.99 15.67 7.40
CA THR A 718 13.08 17.10 7.02
C THR A 718 12.42 18.06 8.01
N GLU A 719 12.01 17.62 9.19
CA GLU A 719 11.37 18.46 10.21
C GLU A 719 12.23 19.66 10.64
N CYS A 720 13.56 19.53 10.64
CA CYS A 720 14.50 20.63 10.91
C CYS A 720 14.35 21.80 9.90
N CYS A 721 13.80 21.54 8.71
CA CYS A 721 13.46 22.57 7.73
C CYS A 721 12.26 23.41 8.18
N ILE A 722 11.28 22.84 8.91
CA ILE A 722 10.16 23.58 9.52
C ILE A 722 10.72 24.62 10.50
N GLY A 723 11.60 24.23 11.42
CA GLY A 723 12.22 25.14 12.38
C GLY A 723 13.06 26.24 11.70
N THR A 724 13.71 25.91 10.58
CA THR A 724 14.42 26.89 9.74
C THR A 724 13.47 27.90 9.10
N ILE A 725 12.33 27.44 8.55
CA ILE A 725 11.30 28.31 7.99
C ILE A 725 10.69 29.23 9.06
N GLU A 726 10.35 28.71 10.24
CA GLU A 726 9.80 29.53 11.33
C GLU A 726 10.77 30.63 11.77
N ARG A 727 12.06 30.29 11.86
CA ARG A 727 13.13 31.21 12.27
C ARG A 727 13.39 32.32 11.23
N ASP A 728 13.41 31.97 9.95
CA ASP A 728 13.86 32.89 8.90
C ASP A 728 12.69 33.70 8.31
N THR A 729 11.47 33.15 8.23
CA THR A 729 10.29 33.83 7.67
C THR A 729 9.35 34.44 8.72
N GLY A 730 9.29 33.88 9.94
CA GLY A 730 8.29 34.25 10.94
C GLY A 730 6.90 33.61 10.73
N CYS A 731 6.68 32.92 9.62
CA CYS A 731 5.50 32.06 9.43
C CYS A 731 5.58 30.85 10.38
N SER A 732 4.45 30.45 10.98
CA SER A 732 4.42 29.29 11.88
C SER A 732 3.10 28.54 11.80
N ILE A 733 3.15 27.26 12.19
CA ILE A 733 1.95 26.40 12.24
C ILE A 733 0.94 26.99 13.22
N SER A 734 1.41 27.57 14.33
CA SER A 734 0.59 28.25 15.33
C SER A 734 -0.16 29.47 14.80
N ASN A 735 0.44 30.19 13.85
CA ASN A 735 -0.14 31.38 13.22
C ASN A 735 -1.04 31.02 12.03
N GLY A 736 -1.12 29.74 11.67
CA GLY A 736 -1.89 29.24 10.53
C GLY A 736 -1.34 29.70 9.18
N ASN A 737 -0.08 30.14 9.10
CA ASN A 737 0.57 30.63 7.86
C ASN A 737 1.88 29.89 7.51
N LEU A 738 2.19 28.80 8.20
CA LEU A 738 3.07 27.74 7.72
C LEU A 738 2.24 26.46 7.61
N LEU A 739 2.10 25.93 6.39
CA LEU A 739 1.21 24.81 6.07
C LEU A 739 2.04 23.59 5.60
N PRO A 740 2.24 22.58 6.47
CA PRO A 740 2.88 21.32 6.09
C PRO A 740 1.93 20.49 5.20
N VAL A 741 2.13 20.56 3.90
CA VAL A 741 1.33 19.85 2.90
C VAL A 741 1.78 18.39 2.81
N HIS A 742 0.85 17.48 3.08
CA HIS A 742 1.11 16.04 3.10
C HIS A 742 1.48 15.51 1.71
N ARG A 743 2.50 14.64 1.69
CA ARG A 743 3.06 14.01 0.50
C ARG A 743 3.80 12.73 0.89
N SER A 744 3.96 11.84 -0.09
CA SER A 744 4.74 10.61 0.05
C SER A 744 6.22 10.93 0.31
N VAL A 745 6.87 10.18 1.21
CA VAL A 745 8.23 10.48 1.71
C VAL A 745 9.32 10.41 0.63
N ASP A 746 9.05 9.75 -0.50
CA ASP A 746 9.96 9.64 -1.66
C ASP A 746 10.00 10.89 -2.54
N LYS A 747 9.12 11.88 -2.30
CA LYS A 747 9.05 13.06 -3.17
C LYS A 747 10.08 14.11 -2.79
N PRO A 748 10.59 14.88 -3.78
CA PRO A 748 11.61 15.89 -3.53
C PRO A 748 11.08 17.00 -2.61
N LEU A 749 11.84 17.31 -1.55
CA LEU A 749 11.55 18.40 -0.62
C LEU A 749 11.34 19.72 -1.37
N TRP A 750 10.27 20.44 -1.03
CA TRP A 750 9.99 21.77 -1.57
C TRP A 750 9.41 22.72 -0.53
N PHE A 751 9.50 24.01 -0.85
CA PHE A 751 8.73 25.05 -0.19
C PHE A 751 8.23 26.09 -1.20
N VAL A 752 7.14 26.76 -0.85
CA VAL A 752 6.63 27.95 -1.53
C VAL A 752 6.57 29.07 -0.53
N ILE A 753 7.17 30.21 -0.85
CA ILE A 753 6.83 31.48 -0.19
C ILE A 753 5.74 32.16 -1.03
N PHE A 754 4.65 32.55 -0.40
CA PHE A 754 3.51 33.24 -1.03
C PHE A 754 3.24 34.56 -0.34
N ASP A 755 3.15 35.64 -1.11
CA ASP A 755 2.65 36.93 -0.64
C ASP A 755 1.18 37.11 -1.06
N ASN A 756 0.29 37.24 -0.06
CA ASN A 756 -1.14 37.46 -0.29
C ASN A 756 -1.48 38.86 -0.83
N GLU A 757 -0.58 39.85 -0.73
CA GLU A 757 -0.82 41.20 -1.24
C GLU A 757 -0.61 41.28 -2.76
N THR A 758 0.54 40.80 -3.26
CA THR A 758 0.85 40.74 -4.71
C THR A 758 0.23 39.54 -5.43
N LYS A 759 -0.04 38.45 -4.70
CA LYS A 759 -0.32 37.10 -5.23
C LYS A 759 0.88 36.43 -5.91
N ASP A 760 2.08 36.99 -5.77
CA ASP A 760 3.30 36.35 -6.26
C ASP A 760 3.78 35.26 -5.29
N CYS A 761 4.34 34.20 -5.85
CA CYS A 761 4.96 33.14 -5.06
C CYS A 761 6.29 32.71 -5.68
N VAL A 762 7.21 32.27 -4.82
CA VAL A 762 8.45 31.60 -5.24
C VAL A 762 8.40 30.16 -4.77
N TYR A 763 8.37 29.25 -5.74
CA TYR A 763 8.40 27.81 -5.54
C TYR A 763 9.83 27.29 -5.68
N ALA A 764 10.38 26.69 -4.63
CA ALA A 764 11.72 26.12 -4.59
C ALA A 764 11.67 24.61 -4.34
N VAL A 765 12.33 23.83 -5.19
CA VAL A 765 12.38 22.36 -5.11
C VAL A 765 13.83 21.90 -5.03
N TYR A 766 14.11 20.99 -4.10
CA TYR A 766 15.42 20.35 -3.94
C TYR A 766 15.55 19.14 -4.88
N ASN A 767 16.45 19.18 -5.85
CA ASN A 767 16.77 18.04 -6.71
C ASN A 767 18.29 17.95 -6.92
N ASP A 768 18.84 16.74 -6.99
CA ASP A 768 20.26 16.48 -7.30
C ASP A 768 21.26 17.33 -6.48
N GLY A 769 20.95 17.57 -5.20
CA GLY A 769 21.79 18.33 -4.28
C GLY A 769 21.59 19.86 -4.29
N VAL A 770 20.66 20.40 -5.09
CA VAL A 770 20.46 21.85 -5.26
C VAL A 770 18.99 22.26 -5.27
N PHE A 771 18.70 23.48 -4.78
CA PHE A 771 17.39 24.10 -4.95
C PHE A 771 17.27 24.78 -6.31
N THR A 772 16.16 24.52 -7.01
CA THR A 772 15.72 25.30 -8.17
C THR A 772 14.48 26.10 -7.82
N ALA A 773 14.54 27.43 -7.92
CA ALA A 773 13.44 28.34 -7.59
C ALA A 773 12.76 28.92 -8.86
N THR A 774 11.44 29.06 -8.82
CA THR A 774 10.63 29.70 -9.88
C THR A 774 9.63 30.67 -9.26
N GLU A 775 9.65 31.92 -9.73
CA GLU A 775 8.70 32.98 -9.39
C GLU A 775 7.49 32.93 -10.32
N VAL A 776 6.27 33.04 -9.78
CA VAL A 776 5.03 33.12 -10.57
C VAL A 776 3.88 33.76 -9.78
N ASN A 777 3.10 34.60 -10.46
CA ASN A 777 1.84 35.12 -9.93
C ASN A 777 0.74 34.04 -9.98
N ILE A 778 0.13 33.74 -8.84
CA ILE A 778 -0.91 32.72 -8.70
C ILE A 778 -2.29 33.31 -8.34
N ALA A 779 -2.56 34.58 -8.64
CA ALA A 779 -3.88 35.19 -8.48
C ALA A 779 -4.99 34.38 -9.18
N GLU A 780 -6.22 34.43 -8.66
CA GLU A 780 -7.35 33.63 -9.16
C GLU A 780 -7.59 33.82 -10.67
N GLU A 781 -7.53 35.06 -11.17
CA GLU A 781 -7.69 35.37 -12.60
C GLU A 781 -6.63 34.69 -13.49
N ASN A 782 -5.44 34.44 -12.94
CA ASN A 782 -4.37 33.72 -13.63
C ASN A 782 -4.63 32.21 -13.57
N VAL A 783 -4.90 31.65 -12.38
CA VAL A 783 -5.02 30.20 -12.22
C VAL A 783 -6.36 29.62 -12.66
N THR A 784 -7.39 30.44 -12.88
CA THR A 784 -8.73 30.00 -13.32
C THR A 784 -9.06 30.28 -14.80
N THR A 785 -8.11 30.81 -15.57
CA THR A 785 -8.23 30.97 -17.04
C THR A 785 -7.41 29.91 -17.78
N GLY A 786 -7.78 29.61 -19.03
CA GLY A 786 -7.12 28.54 -19.80
C GLY A 786 -5.64 28.81 -20.08
N ASP A 787 -5.33 30.04 -20.52
CA ASP A 787 -3.96 30.46 -20.84
C ASP A 787 -3.12 30.67 -19.56
N GLY A 788 -3.70 31.30 -18.54
CA GLY A 788 -3.04 31.52 -17.26
C GLY A 788 -2.74 30.20 -16.52
N TRP A 789 -3.69 29.27 -16.47
CA TRP A 789 -3.44 27.92 -15.92
C TRP A 789 -2.30 27.20 -16.64
N ASN A 790 -2.24 27.29 -17.97
CA ASN A 790 -1.14 26.71 -18.74
C ASN A 790 0.22 27.38 -18.43
N ALA A 791 0.23 28.68 -18.13
CA ALA A 791 1.43 29.39 -17.68
C ALA A 791 1.84 28.98 -16.25
N THR A 792 0.90 28.95 -15.30
CA THR A 792 1.14 28.49 -13.93
C THR A 792 1.62 27.04 -13.89
N LYS A 793 0.97 26.14 -14.65
CA LYS A 793 1.39 24.73 -14.77
C LYS A 793 2.77 24.57 -15.41
N LYS A 794 3.16 25.47 -16.32
CA LYS A 794 4.51 25.48 -16.88
C LYS A 794 5.57 25.94 -15.88
N ALA A 795 5.21 26.85 -14.96
CA ALA A 795 6.11 27.36 -13.92
C ALA A 795 6.24 26.39 -12.73
N LEU A 796 5.12 25.84 -12.25
CA LEU A 796 5.05 25.03 -11.03
C LEU A 796 4.99 23.51 -11.26
N GLY A 797 5.01 23.05 -12.52
CA GLY A 797 5.03 21.62 -12.84
C GLY A 797 3.78 20.85 -12.37
N ALA A 798 4.00 19.73 -11.68
CA ALA A 798 2.93 18.88 -11.15
C ALA A 798 2.16 19.56 -10.00
N ASP A 799 2.86 20.39 -9.23
CA ASP A 799 2.44 20.98 -7.96
C ASP A 799 1.56 22.22 -8.12
N ALA A 800 1.41 22.70 -9.36
CA ALA A 800 0.59 23.86 -9.71
C ALA A 800 -0.81 23.86 -9.09
N PHE A 801 -1.46 22.69 -8.99
CA PHE A 801 -2.82 22.56 -8.45
C PHE A 801 -2.86 22.63 -6.92
N THR A 802 -1.88 22.00 -6.26
CA THR A 802 -1.63 22.09 -4.83
C THR A 802 -1.35 23.53 -4.42
N ILE A 803 -0.34 24.14 -5.04
CA ILE A 803 0.17 25.46 -4.67
C ILE A 803 -0.90 26.53 -4.93
N ALA A 804 -1.46 26.59 -6.15
CA ALA A 804 -2.49 27.58 -6.48
C ALA A 804 -3.77 27.39 -5.66
N GLY A 805 -4.17 26.15 -5.37
CA GLY A 805 -5.36 25.84 -4.58
C GLY A 805 -5.20 26.24 -3.12
N VAL A 806 -4.19 25.69 -2.44
CA VAL A 806 -4.02 25.85 -0.99
C VAL A 806 -3.61 27.29 -0.64
N ALA A 807 -2.71 27.92 -1.40
CA ALA A 807 -2.26 29.29 -1.10
C ALA A 807 -3.37 30.34 -1.26
N ASN A 808 -4.20 30.27 -2.31
CA ASN A 808 -5.35 31.16 -2.45
C ASN A 808 -6.44 30.87 -1.42
N THR A 809 -6.71 29.60 -1.09
CA THR A 809 -7.68 29.26 -0.04
C THR A 809 -7.26 29.78 1.34
N TRP A 810 -5.97 29.70 1.68
CA TRP A 810 -5.42 30.39 2.85
C TRP A 810 -5.58 31.91 2.72
N GLY A 811 -5.20 32.47 1.56
CA GLY A 811 -5.26 33.90 1.28
C GLY A 811 -6.68 34.51 1.32
N TYR A 812 -7.72 33.68 1.18
CA TYR A 812 -9.14 34.00 1.34
C TYR A 812 -9.66 33.83 2.77
N GLY A 813 -8.80 33.48 3.74
CA GLY A 813 -9.17 33.39 5.15
C GLY A 813 -9.97 32.13 5.50
N ALA A 814 -9.73 31.01 4.81
CA ALA A 814 -10.39 29.75 5.12
C ALA A 814 -10.07 29.26 6.56
N PRO A 815 -11.04 28.62 7.25
CA PRO A 815 -10.83 28.09 8.61
C PRO A 815 -9.64 27.13 8.71
N ASN A 816 -8.91 27.17 9.82
CA ASN A 816 -7.72 26.35 10.03
C ASN A 816 -8.00 24.84 9.95
N ASP A 817 -9.16 24.38 10.40
CA ASP A 817 -9.55 22.97 10.31
C ASP A 817 -9.95 22.53 8.88
N PHE A 818 -10.44 23.45 8.05
CA PHE A 818 -10.55 23.21 6.61
C PHE A 818 -9.16 23.18 5.95
N LEU A 819 -8.25 24.06 6.35
CA LEU A 819 -6.85 24.03 5.90
C LEU A 819 -6.14 22.73 6.33
N LYS A 820 -6.42 22.16 7.51
CA LYS A 820 -5.91 20.83 7.91
C LYS A 820 -6.43 19.70 6.99
N CYS A 821 -7.68 19.80 6.52
CA CYS A 821 -8.18 18.88 5.50
C CYS A 821 -7.44 19.05 4.16
N ALA A 822 -7.08 20.30 3.80
CA ALA A 822 -6.34 20.63 2.59
C ALA A 822 -4.87 20.22 2.63
N GLU A 823 -4.20 20.39 3.77
CA GLU A 823 -2.84 19.89 4.04
C GLU A 823 -2.77 18.39 3.78
N PHE A 824 -3.65 17.60 4.42
CA PHE A 824 -3.68 16.15 4.28
C PHE A 824 -4.10 15.69 2.87
N HIS A 825 -5.12 16.34 2.27
CA HIS A 825 -5.56 16.05 0.90
C HIS A 825 -4.64 16.64 -0.19
N ASN A 826 -3.58 17.36 0.18
CA ASN A 826 -2.62 18.07 -0.67
C ASN A 826 -3.17 19.11 -1.67
N HIS A 827 -4.48 19.34 -1.76
CA HIS A 827 -5.08 20.36 -2.63
C HIS A 827 -6.53 20.65 -2.24
N ILE A 828 -7.10 21.72 -2.81
CA ILE A 828 -8.52 22.04 -2.70
C ILE A 828 -9.26 21.56 -3.95
N CYS A 829 -10.34 20.82 -3.75
CA CYS A 829 -11.29 20.47 -4.81
C CYS A 829 -12.71 20.32 -4.26
N PRO A 830 -13.75 20.33 -5.11
CA PRO A 830 -15.14 20.23 -4.66
C PRO A 830 -15.46 18.92 -3.91
N GLY A 831 -14.71 17.86 -4.22
CA GLY A 831 -14.82 16.59 -3.52
C GLY A 831 -14.34 16.69 -2.07
N LEU A 832 -13.28 17.45 -1.80
CA LEU A 832 -12.82 17.72 -0.43
C LEU A 832 -13.80 18.66 0.30
N THR A 833 -14.21 19.74 -0.35
CA THR A 833 -15.15 20.72 0.22
C THR A 833 -16.48 20.08 0.61
N SER A 834 -17.05 19.23 -0.26
CA SER A 834 -18.25 18.44 0.08
C SER A 834 -18.02 17.47 1.24
N GLY A 835 -16.82 16.90 1.40
CA GLY A 835 -16.48 16.08 2.56
C GLY A 835 -16.43 16.84 3.88
N TYR A 836 -15.86 18.05 3.86
CA TYR A 836 -15.86 18.94 5.03
C TYR A 836 -17.31 19.32 5.41
N MET A 837 -18.13 19.69 4.43
CA MET A 837 -19.55 20.00 4.65
C MET A 837 -20.35 18.77 5.16
N ILE A 838 -20.06 17.55 4.67
CA ILE A 838 -20.65 16.32 5.23
C ILE A 838 -20.24 16.14 6.70
N ALA A 839 -18.96 16.39 7.02
CA ALA A 839 -18.45 16.25 8.38
C ALA A 839 -19.09 17.25 9.36
N GLU A 840 -19.23 18.51 8.96
CA GLU A 840 -19.96 19.54 9.71
C GLU A 840 -21.45 19.18 9.84
N TYR A 841 -22.12 18.76 8.77
CA TYR A 841 -23.52 18.32 8.80
C TYR A 841 -23.75 17.15 9.77
N VAL A 842 -22.82 16.18 9.81
CA VAL A 842 -22.83 15.06 10.76
C VAL A 842 -22.61 15.54 12.20
N ARG A 843 -21.67 16.47 12.42
CA ARG A 843 -21.40 17.06 13.74
C ARG A 843 -22.65 17.73 14.32
N GLU A 844 -23.45 18.39 13.49
CA GLU A 844 -24.61 19.17 13.92
C GLU A 844 -25.89 18.35 14.06
N ASN A 845 -26.18 17.49 13.08
CA ASN A 845 -27.45 16.76 13.01
C ASN A 845 -27.41 15.39 13.70
N TYR A 846 -26.23 14.78 13.83
CA TYR A 846 -26.08 13.39 14.28
C TYR A 846 -25.15 13.18 15.51
N PRO A 847 -25.13 14.08 16.53
CA PRO A 847 -24.19 13.99 17.64
C PRO A 847 -24.30 12.67 18.42
N LEU A 848 -23.15 12.12 18.81
CA LEU A 848 -23.04 10.86 19.56
C LEU A 848 -23.60 10.95 20.98
N GLY A 849 -24.45 9.97 21.33
CA GLY A 849 -24.82 9.67 22.70
C GLY A 849 -23.73 8.93 23.49
N ALA A 850 -23.98 8.69 24.77
CA ALA A 850 -23.07 7.93 25.63
C ALA A 850 -22.97 6.46 25.15
N GLY A 851 -21.73 6.01 24.89
CA GLY A 851 -21.45 4.66 24.37
C GLY A 851 -21.74 4.48 22.88
N GLU A 852 -22.07 5.56 22.16
CA GLU A 852 -22.20 5.55 20.71
C GLU A 852 -20.85 5.84 20.02
N SER A 853 -20.66 5.27 18.84
CA SER A 853 -19.52 5.54 17.95
C SER A 853 -19.97 5.65 16.49
N TYR A 854 -19.22 6.38 15.68
CA TYR A 854 -19.42 6.41 14.23
C TYR A 854 -18.65 5.28 13.55
N THR A 855 -19.22 4.75 12.46
CA THR A 855 -18.51 4.04 11.39
C THR A 855 -18.96 4.65 10.07
N TRP A 856 -18.02 5.15 9.26
CA TRP A 856 -18.30 5.68 7.93
C TRP A 856 -18.07 4.61 6.85
N ILE A 857 -18.99 4.50 5.89
CA ILE A 857 -18.85 3.68 4.69
C ILE A 857 -18.76 4.62 3.49
N GLY A 858 -17.53 4.89 3.06
CA GLY A 858 -17.19 5.64 1.85
C GLY A 858 -17.45 4.81 0.62
N CYS A 859 -18.70 4.83 0.14
CA CYS A 859 -19.16 4.10 -1.03
C CYS A 859 -20.23 4.94 -1.75
N PRO A 860 -20.00 5.41 -3.00
CA PRO A 860 -18.75 5.35 -3.75
C PRO A 860 -17.66 6.26 -3.14
N ASN A 861 -16.39 5.93 -3.38
CA ASN A 861 -15.26 6.71 -2.91
C ASN A 861 -15.01 7.98 -3.75
N TRP A 862 -14.68 9.09 -3.09
CA TRP A 862 -13.97 10.24 -3.68
C TRP A 862 -13.29 11.10 -2.59
N CYS A 863 -12.66 12.22 -2.98
CA CYS A 863 -11.93 13.17 -2.12
C CYS A 863 -12.57 13.57 -0.79
N LYS A 864 -13.89 13.35 -0.61
CA LYS A 864 -14.59 13.64 0.65
C LYS A 864 -14.07 12.83 1.82
N GLU A 865 -13.56 11.62 1.57
CA GLU A 865 -13.19 10.72 2.66
C GLU A 865 -12.07 11.34 3.51
N ASP A 866 -11.16 12.11 2.90
CA ASP A 866 -10.03 12.74 3.61
C ASP A 866 -10.45 13.86 4.57
N ALA A 867 -11.46 14.66 4.21
CA ALA A 867 -12.05 15.61 5.15
C ALA A 867 -12.82 14.89 6.27
N ILE A 868 -13.47 13.76 5.98
CA ILE A 868 -14.15 12.94 7.00
C ILE A 868 -13.12 12.30 7.94
N GLN A 869 -11.96 11.86 7.44
CA GLN A 869 -10.86 11.38 8.27
C GLN A 869 -10.38 12.47 9.24
N ILE A 870 -10.01 13.64 8.72
CA ILE A 870 -9.40 14.72 9.51
C ILE A 870 -10.38 15.40 10.48
N HIS A 871 -11.63 15.59 10.07
CA HIS A 871 -12.59 16.36 10.88
C HIS A 871 -13.34 15.50 11.91
N LEU A 872 -13.62 14.23 11.60
CA LEU A 872 -14.36 13.31 12.49
C LEU A 872 -13.49 12.20 13.12
N ASP A 873 -12.20 12.12 12.80
CA ASP A 873 -11.27 11.06 13.27
C ASP A 873 -11.75 9.64 12.90
N LEU A 874 -12.29 9.50 11.68
CA LEU A 874 -12.81 8.25 11.14
C LEU A 874 -11.88 7.71 10.06
N THR A 875 -10.93 6.85 10.43
CA THR A 875 -9.92 6.32 9.52
C THR A 875 -10.07 4.80 9.33
N PRO A 876 -9.53 4.23 8.22
CA PRO A 876 -9.40 2.78 8.07
C PRO A 876 -8.59 2.17 9.21
N GLY A 877 -7.45 2.75 9.59
CA GLY A 877 -6.58 2.18 10.63
C GLY A 877 -7.27 2.08 11.98
N LYS A 878 -8.11 3.07 12.33
CA LYS A 878 -8.94 3.08 13.55
C LYS A 878 -10.20 2.21 13.44
N ARG A 879 -10.39 1.51 12.30
CA ARG A 879 -11.51 0.61 11.97
C ARG A 879 -12.89 1.29 12.02
N SER A 880 -12.90 2.61 11.93
CA SER A 880 -14.06 3.49 11.91
C SER A 880 -14.41 3.97 10.50
N MET A 881 -13.63 3.63 9.47
CA MET A 881 -13.96 3.84 8.07
C MET A 881 -13.78 2.57 7.22
N ILE A 882 -14.72 2.34 6.30
CA ILE A 882 -14.68 1.32 5.23
C ILE A 882 -14.78 2.07 3.90
N VAL A 883 -14.00 1.68 2.89
CA VAL A 883 -13.95 2.38 1.61
C VAL A 883 -14.06 1.40 0.45
N LYS A 884 -15.11 1.57 -0.36
CA LYS A 884 -15.47 0.68 -1.47
C LYS A 884 -15.90 1.50 -2.67
N GLN A 885 -15.56 1.08 -3.88
CA GLN A 885 -16.10 1.71 -5.08
C GLN A 885 -17.46 1.12 -5.45
N ARG A 886 -18.37 1.95 -5.96
CA ARG A 886 -19.60 1.51 -6.64
C ARG A 886 -19.66 2.19 -7.99
N GLU A 887 -20.23 1.55 -9.00
CA GLU A 887 -20.53 2.27 -10.24
C GLU A 887 -21.60 3.31 -9.95
N ILE A 888 -21.29 4.56 -10.26
CA ILE A 888 -22.21 5.68 -10.09
C ILE A 888 -23.21 5.60 -11.23
N LEU A 889 -24.43 5.15 -10.94
CA LEU A 889 -25.56 5.36 -11.83
C LEU A 889 -25.63 6.86 -12.15
N VAL A 890 -25.63 7.19 -13.44
CA VAL A 890 -25.42 8.56 -13.93
C VAL A 890 -26.73 9.35 -13.83
N ASP A 891 -27.04 9.79 -12.62
CA ASP A 891 -28.00 10.85 -12.32
C ASP A 891 -27.29 11.96 -11.53
N ASP A 892 -27.87 13.17 -11.57
CA ASP A 892 -27.26 14.37 -10.97
C ASP A 892 -27.24 14.34 -9.42
N ASP A 893 -28.19 13.61 -8.81
CA ASP A 893 -28.27 13.40 -7.36
C ASP A 893 -27.43 12.21 -6.90
N ARG A 894 -26.18 12.45 -6.49
CA ARG A 894 -25.26 11.37 -6.10
C ARG A 894 -25.34 11.03 -4.62
N LEU A 895 -25.49 9.73 -4.32
CA LEU A 895 -25.19 9.18 -3.01
C LEU A 895 -23.73 9.48 -2.64
N ALA A 896 -23.52 10.05 -1.46
CA ALA A 896 -22.20 10.34 -0.93
C ALA A 896 -21.63 9.14 -0.17
N GLY A 897 -22.35 8.65 0.83
CA GLY A 897 -21.91 7.52 1.64
C GLY A 897 -22.92 7.17 2.73
N ILE A 898 -22.50 6.36 3.70
CA ILE A 898 -23.33 5.91 4.81
C ILE A 898 -22.60 6.14 6.13
N LEU A 899 -23.23 6.83 7.07
CA LEU A 899 -22.83 6.87 8.47
C LEU A 899 -23.60 5.79 9.24
N ILE A 900 -22.92 4.97 10.03
CA ILE A 900 -23.54 4.10 11.02
C ILE A 900 -23.18 4.64 12.40
N ILE A 901 -24.21 4.90 13.21
CA ILE A 901 -24.08 5.27 14.62
C ILE A 901 -24.37 4.00 15.42
N TRP A 902 -23.35 3.45 16.06
CA TRP A 902 -23.40 2.16 16.74
C TRP A 902 -23.32 2.33 18.25
N ASN A 903 -24.28 1.78 19.01
CA ASN A 903 -24.22 1.74 20.46
C ASN A 903 -23.69 0.37 20.92
N GLY A 904 -22.41 0.34 21.34
CA GLY A 904 -21.75 -0.91 21.76
C GLY A 904 -22.29 -1.53 23.05
N THR A 905 -23.10 -0.81 23.83
CA THR A 905 -23.73 -1.32 25.07
C THR A 905 -25.11 -1.91 24.80
N ALA A 906 -25.84 -1.36 23.81
CA ALA A 906 -27.17 -1.81 23.42
C ALA A 906 -27.17 -2.80 22.24
N ASP A 907 -25.99 -3.16 21.71
CA ASP A 907 -25.79 -4.07 20.57
C ASP A 907 -26.72 -3.75 19.38
N SER A 908 -26.82 -2.45 19.07
CA SER A 908 -27.73 -1.92 18.05
C SER A 908 -27.22 -0.59 17.50
N GLY A 909 -27.63 -0.27 16.28
CA GLY A 909 -27.28 0.99 15.64
C GLY A 909 -28.33 1.51 14.68
N ARG A 910 -28.10 2.73 14.21
CA ARG A 910 -28.86 3.42 13.17
C ARG A 910 -27.91 3.81 12.05
N GLY A 911 -28.36 3.67 10.81
CA GLY A 911 -27.64 4.11 9.62
C GLY A 911 -28.32 5.32 9.00
N VAL A 912 -27.50 6.16 8.37
CA VAL A 912 -27.90 7.37 7.65
C VAL A 912 -27.17 7.37 6.32
N SER A 913 -27.89 7.43 5.20
CA SER A 913 -27.29 7.63 3.88
C SER A 913 -27.41 9.10 3.46
N PHE A 914 -26.36 9.63 2.84
CA PHE A 914 -26.27 11.05 2.44
C PHE A 914 -26.26 11.22 0.92
N ARG A 915 -26.73 12.38 0.46
CA ARG A 915 -26.54 12.89 -0.90
C ARG A 915 -25.66 14.13 -0.90
N TYR A 916 -25.00 14.34 -2.03
CA TYR A 916 -24.31 15.58 -2.38
C TYR A 916 -24.90 16.12 -3.69
N ASP A 917 -25.49 17.31 -3.63
CA ASP A 917 -26.00 18.02 -4.80
C ASP A 917 -24.84 18.73 -5.54
N LYS A 918 -24.33 18.04 -6.56
CA LYS A 918 -23.32 18.60 -7.45
C LYS A 918 -23.92 19.73 -8.32
N GLY A 919 -25.21 19.66 -8.66
CA GLY A 919 -25.90 20.67 -9.47
C GLY A 919 -25.93 22.02 -8.77
N GLU A 920 -26.37 22.04 -7.51
CA GLU A 920 -26.42 23.28 -6.73
C GLU A 920 -25.03 23.80 -6.37
N SER A 921 -24.05 22.92 -6.08
CA SER A 921 -22.64 23.31 -5.98
C SER A 921 -22.14 24.03 -7.25
N CYS A 922 -22.55 23.56 -8.43
CA CYS A 922 -22.24 24.20 -9.70
C CYS A 922 -22.98 25.55 -9.87
N ASN A 923 -24.25 25.63 -9.48
CA ASN A 923 -25.06 26.86 -9.52
C ASN A 923 -24.47 27.98 -8.64
N LEU A 924 -24.14 27.66 -7.38
CA LEU A 924 -23.57 28.59 -6.39
C LEU A 924 -22.22 29.20 -6.85
N THR A 925 -21.47 28.47 -7.69
CA THR A 925 -20.12 28.83 -8.12
C THR A 925 -20.02 29.28 -9.58
N GLY A 926 -21.10 29.20 -10.34
CA GLY A 926 -21.13 29.57 -11.76
C GLY A 926 -20.29 28.66 -12.68
N VAL A 927 -20.00 27.43 -12.26
CA VAL A 927 -19.22 26.43 -13.01
C VAL A 927 -20.18 25.44 -13.68
N ALA A 928 -19.97 25.04 -14.94
CA ALA A 928 -20.84 24.04 -15.56
C ALA A 928 -20.46 22.61 -15.12
N VAL A 929 -21.47 21.75 -14.92
CA VAL A 929 -21.28 20.34 -14.47
C VAL A 929 -20.35 19.55 -15.40
N ASP A 930 -20.40 19.83 -16.70
CA ASP A 930 -19.59 19.22 -17.76
C ASP A 930 -18.11 19.66 -17.74
N ASP A 931 -17.81 20.86 -17.22
CA ASP A 931 -16.45 21.42 -17.18
C ASP A 931 -15.51 20.61 -16.26
N PHE A 932 -16.09 19.77 -15.39
CA PHE A 932 -15.35 18.81 -14.57
C PHE A 932 -14.79 17.61 -15.36
N SER A 933 -15.36 17.31 -16.52
CA SER A 933 -15.00 16.17 -17.38
C SER A 933 -14.95 16.57 -18.87
N PRO A 934 -14.19 17.62 -19.24
CA PRO A 934 -14.21 18.17 -20.58
C PRO A 934 -13.49 17.23 -21.58
N PRO A 935 -13.74 17.37 -22.89
CA PRO A 935 -12.98 16.65 -23.91
C PRO A 935 -11.46 16.84 -23.73
N GLY A 936 -10.71 15.74 -23.69
CA GLY A 936 -9.27 15.72 -23.39
C GLY A 936 -8.91 15.51 -21.90
N GLY A 937 -9.88 15.54 -20.98
CA GLY A 937 -9.66 15.27 -19.56
C GLY A 937 -8.59 16.19 -18.95
N LYS A 938 -7.62 15.61 -18.23
CA LYS A 938 -6.51 16.35 -17.59
C LYS A 938 -5.62 17.18 -18.54
N SER A 939 -5.64 16.91 -19.85
CA SER A 939 -4.89 17.71 -20.83
C SER A 939 -5.60 19.01 -21.24
N ASN A 940 -6.90 19.13 -20.96
CA ASN A 940 -7.67 20.35 -21.17
C ASN A 940 -7.59 21.22 -19.90
N PRO A 941 -7.17 22.50 -19.99
CA PRO A 941 -7.03 23.36 -18.80
C PRO A 941 -8.36 23.54 -18.04
N LEU A 942 -9.50 23.45 -18.73
CA LEU A 942 -10.84 23.56 -18.13
C LEU A 942 -11.08 22.54 -17.00
N PHE A 943 -10.48 21.35 -17.10
CA PHE A 943 -10.54 20.32 -16.05
C PHE A 943 -10.01 20.85 -14.71
N TRP A 944 -8.96 21.65 -14.74
CA TRP A 944 -8.31 22.18 -13.54
C TRP A 944 -8.96 23.49 -13.09
N THR A 945 -9.22 24.40 -14.02
CA THR A 945 -9.80 25.72 -13.69
C THR A 945 -11.22 25.62 -13.13
N ALA A 946 -12.04 24.68 -13.62
CA ALA A 946 -13.38 24.43 -13.07
C ALA A 946 -13.33 23.95 -11.61
N ARG A 947 -12.32 23.15 -11.24
CA ARG A 947 -12.11 22.67 -9.87
C ARG A 947 -11.66 23.77 -8.93
N LEU A 948 -10.75 24.65 -9.38
CA LEU A 948 -10.34 25.83 -8.61
C LEU A 948 -11.52 26.79 -8.39
N LYS A 949 -12.23 27.18 -9.47
CA LYS A 949 -13.40 28.08 -9.37
C LYS A 949 -14.46 27.59 -8.41
N ASN A 950 -14.83 26.31 -8.49
CA ASN A 950 -15.83 25.74 -7.59
C ASN A 950 -15.27 25.61 -6.16
N GLY A 951 -14.02 25.17 -5.99
CA GLY A 951 -13.37 25.09 -4.67
C GLY A 951 -13.30 26.45 -3.96
N PHE A 952 -12.90 27.51 -4.65
CA PHE A 952 -12.86 28.88 -4.13
C PHE A 952 -14.26 29.45 -3.88
N GLY A 953 -15.19 29.30 -4.83
CA GLY A 953 -16.55 29.82 -4.72
C GLY A 953 -17.37 29.19 -3.58
N LEU A 954 -17.03 27.96 -3.16
CA LEU A 954 -17.66 27.28 -2.03
C LEU A 954 -17.14 27.72 -0.65
N LEU A 955 -16.00 28.43 -0.54
CA LEU A 955 -15.41 28.78 0.77
C LEU A 955 -16.34 29.61 1.64
N GLN A 956 -17.13 30.49 1.03
CA GLN A 956 -18.12 31.36 1.72
C GLN A 956 -19.35 30.61 2.29
N TYR A 957 -19.44 29.30 2.05
CA TYR A 957 -20.57 28.45 2.42
C TYR A 957 -20.19 27.29 3.35
N LEU A 958 -18.93 27.20 3.81
CA LEU A 958 -18.44 26.11 4.65
C LEU A 958 -19.22 25.94 5.98
N ASP A 959 -19.92 26.99 6.42
CA ASP A 959 -20.76 27.06 7.62
C ASP A 959 -22.25 26.73 7.37
N GLN A 960 -22.64 26.44 6.13
CA GLN A 960 -24.03 26.17 5.70
C GLN A 960 -24.11 24.85 4.92
N PRO A 961 -23.70 23.70 5.49
CA PRO A 961 -23.55 22.46 4.75
C PRO A 961 -24.86 21.93 4.12
N GLU A 962 -26.02 22.26 4.70
CA GLU A 962 -27.35 21.84 4.23
C GLU A 962 -27.73 22.38 2.84
N ILE A 963 -26.99 23.34 2.27
CA ILE A 963 -27.28 23.87 0.93
C ILE A 963 -26.94 22.88 -0.20
N ILE A 964 -26.00 21.95 0.05
CA ILE A 964 -25.59 20.91 -0.91
C ILE A 964 -25.50 19.50 -0.31
N ILE A 965 -25.65 19.34 1.02
CA ILE A 965 -25.67 18.03 1.70
C ILE A 965 -27.08 17.76 2.24
N SER A 966 -27.60 16.55 2.02
CA SER A 966 -28.90 16.11 2.56
C SER A 966 -28.91 14.64 2.95
N THR A 967 -29.79 14.28 3.88
CA THR A 967 -30.08 12.89 4.25
C THR A 967 -31.07 12.26 3.25
N GLU A 968 -30.69 11.12 2.68
CA GLU A 968 -31.54 10.32 1.79
C GLU A 968 -32.45 9.38 2.58
N ALA A 969 -31.88 8.61 3.50
CA ALA A 969 -32.62 7.63 4.29
C ALA A 969 -31.97 7.41 5.66
N GLU A 970 -32.82 7.21 6.66
CA GLU A 970 -32.45 6.70 7.98
C GLU A 970 -33.06 5.31 8.20
N PHE A 971 -32.29 4.41 8.82
CA PHE A 971 -32.67 3.01 8.98
C PHE A 971 -32.00 2.40 10.22
N ASN A 972 -32.50 1.25 10.68
CA ASN A 972 -31.86 0.48 11.75
C ASN A 972 -30.78 -0.45 11.18
N VAL A 973 -29.74 -0.71 11.96
CA VAL A 973 -28.63 -1.61 11.62
C VAL A 973 -28.48 -2.65 12.72
N THR A 974 -28.46 -3.94 12.35
CA THR A 974 -28.14 -5.05 13.27
C THR A 974 -26.63 -5.29 13.35
N SER A 975 -26.17 -6.04 14.36
CA SER A 975 -24.76 -6.40 14.52
C SER A 975 -24.25 -7.24 13.33
N ASP A 976 -25.09 -8.14 12.81
CA ASP A 976 -24.81 -8.92 11.61
C ASP A 976 -24.66 -8.03 10.37
N GLN A 977 -25.56 -7.06 10.17
CA GLN A 977 -25.46 -6.10 9.08
C GLN A 977 -24.19 -5.25 9.22
N LEU A 978 -23.89 -4.71 10.41
CA LEU A 978 -22.67 -3.94 10.67
C LEU A 978 -21.41 -4.76 10.37
N ASN A 979 -21.41 -6.05 10.67
CA ASN A 979 -20.29 -6.94 10.32
C ASN A 979 -20.21 -7.16 8.81
N ARG A 980 -21.33 -7.50 8.14
CA ARG A 980 -21.35 -7.79 6.68
C ARG A 980 -21.03 -6.57 5.83
N VAL A 981 -21.54 -5.37 6.13
CA VAL A 981 -21.23 -4.16 5.33
C VAL A 981 -19.74 -3.80 5.36
N LYS A 982 -18.99 -4.25 6.37
CA LYS A 982 -17.52 -4.08 6.45
C LYS A 982 -16.75 -5.05 5.56
N MET A 983 -17.28 -6.24 5.29
CA MET A 983 -16.57 -7.31 4.56
C MET A 983 -16.33 -7.00 3.08
N ALA A 984 -15.26 -7.54 2.51
CA ALA A 984 -15.15 -7.76 1.07
C ALA A 984 -16.26 -8.70 0.58
N GLY A 985 -16.51 -8.75 -0.73
CA GLY A 985 -17.63 -9.53 -1.29
C GLY A 985 -19.04 -8.94 -1.04
N VAL A 986 -19.19 -7.85 -0.27
CA VAL A 986 -20.50 -7.27 0.09
C VAL A 986 -20.69 -5.85 -0.45
N ASP A 987 -21.80 -5.59 -1.16
CA ASP A 987 -22.31 -4.23 -1.44
C ASP A 987 -23.11 -3.72 -0.23
N PRO A 988 -22.66 -2.65 0.45
CA PRO A 988 -23.34 -2.15 1.65
C PRO A 988 -24.76 -1.63 1.38
N TYR A 989 -25.07 -1.13 0.18
CA TYR A 989 -26.42 -0.65 -0.14
C TYR A 989 -27.41 -1.81 -0.30
N VAL A 990 -26.97 -2.95 -0.82
CA VAL A 990 -27.82 -4.15 -0.95
C VAL A 990 -28.03 -4.80 0.41
N GLU A 991 -26.97 -4.96 1.21
CA GLU A 991 -27.02 -5.52 2.57
C GLU A 991 -27.91 -4.72 3.54
N LEU A 992 -27.99 -3.40 3.35
CA LEU A 992 -28.83 -2.51 4.14
C LEU A 992 -30.24 -2.29 3.55
N GLY A 993 -30.58 -2.94 2.43
CA GLY A 993 -31.89 -2.81 1.78
C GLY A 993 -32.16 -1.46 1.12
N LEU A 994 -31.11 -0.68 0.84
CA LEU A 994 -31.16 0.61 0.16
C LEU A 994 -31.11 0.50 -1.38
N ALA A 995 -30.77 -0.68 -1.90
CA ALA A 995 -30.77 -1.01 -3.33
C ALA A 995 -31.16 -2.47 -3.55
N GLU A 996 -31.74 -2.78 -4.71
CA GLU A 996 -31.99 -4.17 -5.13
C GLU A 996 -30.69 -4.91 -5.46
N SER A 997 -30.68 -6.23 -5.29
CA SER A 997 -29.57 -7.09 -5.70
C SER A 997 -29.54 -7.24 -7.23
N THR A 998 -28.93 -6.28 -7.91
CA THR A 998 -28.56 -6.45 -9.31
C THR A 998 -27.42 -7.45 -9.43
N ASN A 999 -27.47 -8.32 -10.44
CA ASN A 999 -26.29 -9.08 -10.84
C ASN A 999 -25.22 -8.06 -11.25
N VAL A 1000 -24.11 -7.98 -10.51
CA VAL A 1000 -22.96 -7.14 -10.88
C VAL A 1000 -22.18 -7.83 -12.00
N ARG A 1001 -22.86 -8.02 -13.14
CA ARG A 1001 -22.19 -8.13 -14.43
C ARG A 1001 -21.76 -6.72 -14.79
N GLY A 1002 -20.45 -6.49 -14.83
CA GLY A 1002 -19.92 -5.30 -15.46
C GLY A 1002 -20.29 -5.33 -16.94
N ASP A 1003 -21.31 -4.55 -17.32
CA ASP A 1003 -21.53 -4.20 -18.72
C ASP A 1003 -20.56 -3.05 -19.01
N PHE A 1004 -19.36 -3.41 -19.44
CA PHE A 1004 -18.23 -2.49 -19.57
C PHE A 1004 -18.48 -1.53 -20.75
N ASN A 1005 -19.16 -0.40 -20.48
CA ASN A 1005 -18.86 0.95 -21.00
C ASN A 1005 -19.80 1.96 -20.32
N GLY A 1006 -19.35 2.49 -19.17
CA GLY A 1006 -20.07 3.48 -18.35
C GLY A 1006 -20.04 4.91 -18.90
N ASP A 1007 -19.69 5.09 -20.18
CA ASP A 1007 -19.82 6.34 -20.91
C ASP A 1007 -20.66 6.12 -22.16
N GLY A 1008 -21.67 6.98 -22.38
CA GLY A 1008 -22.53 6.98 -23.57
C GLY A 1008 -21.83 7.42 -24.85
N LYS A 1009 -20.56 7.06 -25.03
CA LYS A 1009 -19.67 7.46 -26.13
C LYS A 1009 -19.14 6.21 -26.83
N VAL A 1010 -19.83 5.85 -27.90
CA VAL A 1010 -19.35 4.92 -28.93
C VAL A 1010 -17.92 5.32 -29.30
N THR A 1011 -16.94 4.44 -29.10
CA THR A 1011 -15.55 4.74 -29.46
C THR A 1011 -15.43 4.86 -30.98
N SER A 1012 -14.37 5.51 -31.47
CA SER A 1012 -14.10 5.58 -32.91
C SER A 1012 -13.83 4.21 -33.55
N ALA A 1013 -13.55 3.17 -32.76
CA ALA A 1013 -13.49 1.78 -33.21
C ALA A 1013 -14.89 1.17 -33.38
N ASP A 1014 -15.78 1.37 -32.41
CA ASP A 1014 -17.16 0.85 -32.44
C ASP A 1014 -17.99 1.52 -33.56
N ALA A 1015 -17.75 2.80 -33.81
CA ALA A 1015 -18.35 3.52 -34.94
C ALA A 1015 -17.93 2.91 -36.29
N LEU A 1016 -16.70 2.37 -36.39
CA LEU A 1016 -16.21 1.69 -37.59
C LEU A 1016 -16.90 0.33 -37.81
N ILE A 1017 -17.13 -0.40 -36.73
CA ILE A 1017 -17.85 -1.69 -36.73
C ILE A 1017 -19.32 -1.48 -37.11
N LEU A 1018 -20.00 -0.48 -36.52
CA LEU A 1018 -21.38 -0.13 -36.88
C LEU A 1018 -21.52 0.35 -38.33
N LEU A 1019 -20.54 1.08 -38.88
CA LEU A 1019 -20.50 1.45 -40.30
C LEU A 1019 -20.26 0.26 -41.24
N GLN A 1020 -19.51 -0.76 -40.81
CA GLN A 1020 -19.31 -1.99 -41.58
C GLN A 1020 -20.57 -2.89 -41.57
N VAL A 1021 -21.24 -3.00 -40.42
CA VAL A 1021 -22.54 -3.69 -40.29
C VAL A 1021 -23.62 -2.99 -41.13
N ALA A 1022 -23.67 -1.66 -41.12
CA ALA A 1022 -24.57 -0.88 -41.98
C ALA A 1022 -24.24 -0.98 -43.49
N ALA A 1023 -23.03 -1.42 -43.85
CA ALA A 1023 -22.57 -1.58 -45.24
C ALA A 1023 -22.74 -3.01 -45.82
N GLY A 1024 -23.32 -3.95 -45.06
CA GLY A 1024 -23.79 -5.24 -45.59
C GLY A 1024 -22.70 -6.21 -46.04
N LYS A 1025 -21.56 -6.27 -45.33
CA LYS A 1025 -20.49 -7.26 -45.49
C LYS A 1025 -19.97 -7.59 -44.07
N THR A 1026 -19.98 -8.81 -43.56
CA THR A 1026 -20.09 -10.16 -44.16
C THR A 1026 -20.82 -11.12 -43.20
N ALA A 1027 -21.18 -12.32 -43.65
CA ALA A 1027 -21.84 -13.33 -42.81
C ALA A 1027 -20.84 -14.34 -42.22
N LEU A 1028 -21.01 -14.61 -40.92
CA LEU A 1028 -20.40 -15.67 -40.09
C LEU A 1028 -18.88 -15.91 -40.28
#